data_AF-A0A9W7THT7-F1
#
_entry.id   AF-A0A9W7THT7-F1
#
_cell.length_a   1.000
_cell.length_b   1.000
_cell.length_c   1.000
_cell.angle_alpha   90.00
_cell.angle_beta   90.00
_cell.angle_gamma   90.00
#
_symmetry.space_group_name_H-M   'P 1'
#
loop_
_entity.id
_entity.type
_entity.pdbx_description
1 polymer ?
#
loop_
_entity_poly.entity_id
_entity_poly.type
_entity_poly.pdbx_seq_one_letter_code
_entity_poly.pdbx_strand_id
1 'polypeptide(L)'
;MQVLWHFRKDLRCARAIDSDLNTKLSDLSEHVVDLFLLSNEEQAKQDRRTVMLLLDTKEKMDNDLPIKNILCNNLNEEIHKRGVKTDSPVVIILNCIPTDFTLTDTLILPPNLSEESTKQFKEKVLQQIRLQGKSQRKVTTINLHHKDSDRSTLALGVLSDLSEEFTCETLREPFNTDIAENKKVFTSEIENMANGLLSTHKTNKKTVLLLLDHKDDKSLRYLLKNLQSKLKRADRPAFIIINAVSKRAVRVPGDVKLKMELLPDEKKRFAQKSLEVKSEHKKMSQKLHAFNIMQGGFQKEDAEKVITEEMVNHIEKNPKSKETRLLSFLALINSYVPGSHLLKLLCKRFIGKSEWPTDDGTPSLEMILKPFKDLTVIFSEGEQKADCIRLAHPMIADACLKLFTEHNVTKSLIALDFLKSMVKSNEISYVQICKSMLVTRPKGLMDKETFSKLVLDILDEGENNTKQCIDLLKLASFLFSTDPVYPQALARLYYIKVKEENKFEKAEQWATEAIKRDQEKSHIKDTLGQVCKNHLRNHFKKTFRDIKVCLAIAKSAIDGFHDEAKAAEVESEKDTRFNNRGQFGFLQVCNIIHDMRPEQEYISSLKGLIESRYNFFEWYLVYSRPSIKEEEKDYICEDVEKCYKHYFKQGEQTGEMTLNEKKMKSFAGLLHFLQSDINVLEQNWNAIENPQSDNETQMVLYILANIILSQFDKPCENLQDLQAWLQELWKTEEKHRSPEFYLLILLLFWPDEAQPVIADLPNLKDCVQYMSQSYEKKYQKYLHGRYLVPLFFLGKGSGLQRLVHALKPHKNDLQRIDLELLSEEDENVEASCLQRINGEVKKHQVFAVRDGQQIQVTPHNETSVYKEGRVSFYLGFTIKGPVACNIRYDENNK
;
A
#
# COMPACT_ATOMS: atom_id res chain seq x y z
N MET A 1 8.37 -23.18 -28.67
CA MET A 1 8.20 -23.76 -30.03
C MET A 1 6.76 -23.87 -30.54
N GLN A 2 5.83 -24.56 -29.86
CA GLN A 2 4.43 -24.68 -30.34
C GLN A 2 3.71 -23.33 -30.53
N VAL A 3 4.04 -22.35 -29.68
CA VAL A 3 3.52 -20.97 -29.77
C VAL A 3 3.97 -20.29 -31.07
N LEU A 4 5.27 -20.33 -31.41
CA LEU A 4 5.77 -19.80 -32.69
C LEU A 4 5.08 -20.47 -33.88
N TRP A 5 4.88 -21.79 -33.82
CA TRP A 5 4.19 -22.51 -34.88
C TRP A 5 2.75 -22.02 -35.05
N HIS A 6 2.03 -21.77 -33.95
CA HIS A 6 0.65 -21.28 -34.00
C HIS A 6 0.54 -19.90 -34.69
N PHE A 7 1.45 -18.98 -34.39
CA PHE A 7 1.40 -17.60 -34.86
C PHE A 7 2.09 -17.33 -36.20
N ARG A 8 2.73 -18.34 -36.82
CA ARG A 8 3.47 -18.18 -38.09
C ARG A 8 2.67 -17.64 -39.28
N LYS A 9 1.33 -17.72 -39.20
CA LYS A 9 0.42 -17.19 -40.24
C LYS A 9 0.19 -15.68 -40.10
N ASP A 10 0.36 -15.15 -38.89
CA ASP A 10 0.02 -13.76 -38.53
C ASP A 10 1.27 -12.93 -38.22
N LEU A 11 2.34 -13.57 -37.72
CA LEU A 11 3.60 -12.94 -37.32
C LEU A 11 4.79 -13.60 -38.03
N ARG A 12 5.88 -12.84 -38.20
CA ARG A 12 7.16 -13.41 -38.67
C ARG A 12 7.90 -14.01 -37.49
N CYS A 13 7.89 -15.33 -37.36
CA CYS A 13 8.47 -15.99 -36.19
C CYS A 13 9.98 -16.27 -36.38
N ALA A 14 10.78 -15.92 -35.38
CA ALA A 14 12.20 -16.19 -35.30
C ALA A 14 12.54 -16.84 -33.94
N ARG A 15 13.65 -17.57 -33.88
CA ARG A 15 14.17 -18.17 -32.64
C ARG A 15 15.63 -17.80 -32.51
N ALA A 16 16.01 -17.26 -31.36
CA ALA A 16 17.40 -17.09 -30.96
C ALA A 16 17.77 -18.22 -29.99
N ILE A 17 18.94 -18.82 -30.20
CA ILE A 17 19.54 -19.82 -29.31
C ILE A 17 20.75 -19.23 -28.58
N ASP A 18 21.25 -19.92 -27.55
CA ASP A 18 22.34 -19.42 -26.69
C ASP A 18 23.60 -18.94 -27.44
N SER A 19 23.93 -19.53 -28.60
CA SER A 19 25.04 -19.07 -29.44
C SER A 19 24.83 -17.66 -30.00
N ASP A 20 23.60 -17.31 -30.33
CA ASP A 20 23.23 -16.05 -30.99
C ASP A 20 23.20 -14.88 -30.00
N LEU A 21 23.07 -15.17 -28.69
CA LEU A 21 23.10 -14.19 -27.61
C LEU A 21 24.53 -13.92 -27.10
N ASN A 22 25.45 -14.85 -27.33
CA ASN A 22 26.87 -14.75 -26.97
C ASN A 22 27.73 -14.07 -28.04
N THR A 23 27.32 -14.12 -29.32
CA THR A 23 27.88 -13.29 -30.39
C THR A 23 27.12 -11.97 -30.48
N LYS A 24 27.86 -10.85 -30.61
CA LYS A 24 27.39 -9.46 -30.73
C LYS A 24 25.87 -9.28 -30.90
N LEU A 25 25.17 -8.94 -29.81
CA LEU A 25 23.73 -8.61 -29.80
C LEU A 25 23.29 -7.55 -30.81
N SER A 26 24.23 -6.74 -31.33
CA SER A 26 23.98 -5.80 -32.44
C SER A 26 23.51 -6.51 -33.71
N ASP A 27 24.10 -7.66 -34.02
CA ASP A 27 23.86 -8.38 -35.27
C ASP A 27 22.50 -9.07 -35.22
N LEU A 28 22.08 -9.54 -34.03
CA LEU A 28 20.74 -10.07 -33.79
C LEU A 28 19.67 -9.00 -33.99
N SER A 29 19.89 -7.78 -33.47
CA SER A 29 18.98 -6.65 -33.67
C SER A 29 18.85 -6.25 -35.14
N GLU A 30 19.98 -6.20 -35.87
CA GLU A 30 19.98 -5.96 -37.32
C GLU A 30 19.15 -7.02 -38.05
N HIS A 31 19.38 -8.31 -37.79
CA HIS A 31 18.61 -9.40 -38.42
C HIS A 31 17.11 -9.36 -38.10
N VAL A 32 16.73 -8.99 -36.88
CA VAL A 32 15.32 -8.87 -36.48
C VAL A 32 14.63 -7.71 -37.21
N VAL A 33 15.32 -6.57 -37.34
CA VAL A 33 14.79 -5.43 -38.09
C VAL A 33 14.79 -5.72 -39.60
N ASP A 34 15.78 -6.45 -40.12
CA ASP A 34 15.77 -6.98 -41.49
C ASP A 34 14.58 -7.92 -41.72
N LEU A 35 14.30 -8.83 -40.79
CA LEU A 35 13.11 -9.69 -40.83
C LEU A 35 11.80 -8.89 -40.86
N PHE A 36 11.76 -7.73 -40.22
CA PHE A 36 10.62 -6.82 -40.31
C PHE A 36 10.56 -6.07 -41.66
N LEU A 37 11.73 -5.76 -42.25
CA LEU A 37 11.87 -4.96 -43.48
C LEU A 37 11.96 -5.79 -44.78
N LEU A 38 12.07 -7.13 -44.70
CA LEU A 38 12.30 -8.02 -45.85
C LEU A 38 11.36 -7.68 -47.01
N SER A 39 12.00 -7.26 -48.10
CA SER A 39 11.42 -6.77 -49.34
C SER A 39 11.44 -7.88 -50.37
N ASN A 40 10.44 -8.76 -50.37
CA ASN A 40 10.20 -9.60 -51.54
C ASN A 40 9.01 -9.03 -52.31
N GLU A 41 9.38 -8.37 -53.42
CA GLU A 41 8.62 -8.11 -54.64
C GLU A 41 7.30 -7.29 -54.55
N GLU A 42 7.37 -6.11 -55.19
CA GLU A 42 6.32 -5.22 -55.72
C GLU A 42 5.14 -4.74 -54.84
N GLN A 43 4.95 -5.23 -53.61
CA GLN A 43 3.87 -4.79 -52.69
C GLN A 43 4.38 -4.15 -51.40
N ALA A 44 5.54 -3.51 -51.46
CA ALA A 44 6.39 -3.10 -50.33
C ALA A 44 5.84 -2.05 -49.33
N LYS A 45 4.56 -1.64 -49.42
CA LYS A 45 3.90 -0.82 -48.38
C LYS A 45 2.89 -1.58 -47.52
N GLN A 46 2.52 -2.83 -47.86
CA GLN A 46 1.41 -3.54 -47.21
C GLN A 46 1.78 -4.79 -46.38
N ASP A 47 3.02 -5.29 -46.37
CA ASP A 47 3.37 -6.55 -45.67
C ASP A 47 4.46 -6.40 -44.58
N ARG A 48 4.40 -5.31 -43.80
CA ARG A 48 5.22 -5.15 -42.59
C ARG A 48 4.58 -5.93 -41.44
N ARG A 49 4.93 -7.20 -41.29
CA ARG A 49 4.44 -8.04 -40.18
C ARG A 49 5.40 -8.00 -39.00
N THR A 50 4.84 -7.79 -37.81
CA THR A 50 5.57 -7.87 -36.53
C THR A 50 6.35 -9.17 -36.42
N VAL A 51 7.60 -9.08 -35.99
CA VAL A 51 8.47 -10.23 -35.77
C VAL A 51 8.21 -10.80 -34.38
N MET A 52 8.01 -12.11 -34.25
CA MET A 52 7.90 -12.79 -32.96
C MET A 52 9.19 -13.57 -32.69
N LEU A 53 10.04 -13.06 -31.81
CA LEU A 53 11.33 -13.63 -31.46
C LEU A 53 11.22 -14.49 -30.20
N LEU A 54 11.43 -15.81 -30.30
CA LEU A 54 11.60 -16.68 -29.14
C LEU A 54 13.07 -16.68 -28.70
N LEU A 55 13.33 -16.30 -27.46
CA LEU A 55 14.59 -16.55 -26.78
C LEU A 55 14.49 -17.94 -26.13
N ASP A 56 15.22 -18.91 -26.68
CA ASP A 56 15.23 -20.29 -26.20
C ASP A 56 16.60 -20.58 -25.58
N THR A 57 16.76 -20.13 -24.33
CA THR A 57 18.00 -20.27 -23.56
C THR A 57 17.96 -21.55 -22.73
N LYS A 58 18.99 -22.41 -22.87
CA LYS A 58 19.02 -23.72 -22.22
C LYS A 58 19.63 -23.70 -20.82
N GLU A 59 20.42 -22.70 -20.51
CA GLU A 59 21.09 -22.54 -19.22
C GLU A 59 20.52 -21.31 -18.50
N LYS A 60 20.35 -21.40 -17.17
CA LYS A 60 20.23 -20.20 -16.33
C LYS A 60 21.50 -19.39 -16.59
N MET A 61 21.41 -18.35 -17.41
CA MET A 61 22.42 -17.32 -17.36
C MET A 61 22.11 -16.52 -16.10
N ASP A 62 23.07 -16.43 -15.17
CA ASP A 62 22.99 -15.69 -13.89
C ASP A 62 22.77 -14.17 -14.04
N ASN A 63 22.31 -13.72 -15.22
CA ASN A 63 22.14 -12.34 -15.66
C ASN A 63 20.96 -12.26 -16.66
N ASP A 64 19.74 -12.56 -16.21
CA ASP A 64 18.54 -12.44 -17.07
C ASP A 64 17.96 -11.01 -17.13
N LEU A 65 18.43 -10.10 -16.26
CA LEU A 65 18.03 -8.68 -16.29
C LEU A 65 18.85 -7.77 -17.25
N PRO A 66 20.13 -8.05 -17.56
CA PRO A 66 20.89 -7.29 -18.57
C PRO A 66 20.48 -7.56 -20.03
N ILE A 67 20.22 -8.82 -20.43
CA ILE A 67 20.17 -9.17 -21.87
C ILE A 67 18.91 -8.63 -22.56
N LYS A 68 17.74 -8.70 -21.91
CA LYS A 68 16.48 -8.19 -22.48
C LYS A 68 16.53 -6.67 -22.67
N ASN A 69 17.07 -5.95 -21.70
CA ASN A 69 17.17 -4.49 -21.77
C ASN A 69 18.22 -4.06 -22.82
N ILE A 70 19.36 -4.75 -22.89
CA ILE A 70 20.37 -4.52 -23.93
C ILE A 70 19.81 -4.82 -25.33
N LEU A 71 19.12 -5.95 -25.51
CA LEU A 71 18.49 -6.31 -26.77
C LEU A 71 17.40 -5.31 -27.17
N CYS A 72 16.54 -4.89 -26.24
CA CYS A 72 15.53 -3.86 -26.47
C CYS A 72 16.17 -2.52 -26.86
N ASN A 73 17.24 -2.10 -26.19
CA ASN A 73 17.95 -0.86 -26.51
C ASN A 73 18.59 -0.93 -27.90
N ASN A 74 19.29 -2.03 -28.23
CA ASN A 74 19.88 -2.22 -29.55
C ASN A 74 18.81 -2.27 -30.66
N LEU A 75 17.68 -2.92 -30.41
CA LEU A 75 16.55 -2.93 -31.34
C LEU A 75 15.97 -1.53 -31.53
N ASN A 76 15.78 -0.77 -30.45
CA ASN A 76 15.28 0.60 -30.52
C ASN A 76 16.25 1.52 -31.28
N GLU A 77 17.55 1.40 -31.02
CA GLU A 77 18.58 2.14 -31.76
C GLU A 77 18.56 1.78 -33.25
N GLU A 78 18.49 0.48 -33.59
CA GLU A 78 18.48 0.04 -34.99
C GLU A 78 17.18 0.45 -35.72
N ILE A 79 16.03 0.40 -35.04
CA ILE A 79 14.73 0.90 -35.55
C ILE A 79 14.80 2.41 -35.84
N HIS A 80 15.39 3.19 -34.92
CA HIS A 80 15.58 4.64 -35.11
C HIS A 80 16.57 4.93 -36.24
N LYS A 81 17.71 4.24 -36.26
CA LYS A 81 18.75 4.36 -37.30
C LYS A 81 18.20 4.05 -38.70
N ARG A 82 17.30 3.07 -38.82
CA ARG A 82 16.64 2.71 -40.08
C ARG A 82 15.36 3.50 -40.37
N GLY A 83 15.01 4.48 -39.54
CA GLY A 83 13.89 5.40 -39.78
C GLY A 83 12.51 4.75 -39.81
N VAL A 84 12.33 3.63 -39.10
CA VAL A 84 11.08 2.87 -39.11
C VAL A 84 10.01 3.56 -38.25
N LYS A 85 8.96 4.08 -38.89
CA LYS A 85 7.75 4.59 -38.21
C LYS A 85 6.58 3.63 -38.41
N THR A 86 5.99 3.14 -37.32
CA THR A 86 4.87 2.17 -37.32
C THR A 86 4.04 2.32 -36.05
N ASP A 87 2.71 2.17 -36.18
CA ASP A 87 1.76 2.14 -35.05
C ASP A 87 1.66 0.73 -34.41
N SER A 88 2.27 -0.26 -35.05
CA SER A 88 2.32 -1.65 -34.59
C SER A 88 3.74 -2.01 -34.15
N PRO A 89 3.90 -2.87 -33.12
CA PRO A 89 5.23 -3.24 -32.62
C PRO A 89 6.06 -3.91 -33.71
N VAL A 90 7.33 -3.50 -33.84
CA VAL A 90 8.29 -4.09 -34.81
C VAL A 90 8.61 -5.54 -34.44
N VAL A 91 8.79 -5.80 -33.14
CA VAL A 91 9.12 -7.13 -32.60
C VAL A 91 8.39 -7.41 -31.28
N ILE A 92 7.98 -8.66 -31.09
CA ILE A 92 7.45 -9.25 -29.87
C ILE A 92 8.46 -10.32 -29.41
N ILE A 93 9.02 -10.16 -28.20
CA ILE A 93 10.01 -11.08 -27.65
C ILE A 93 9.32 -12.04 -26.66
N LEU A 94 9.45 -13.34 -26.89
CA LEU A 94 8.97 -14.41 -26.02
C LEU A 94 10.17 -15.09 -25.36
N ASN A 95 10.33 -14.93 -24.04
CA ASN A 95 11.45 -15.50 -23.30
C ASN A 95 11.05 -16.82 -22.63
N CYS A 96 11.86 -17.87 -22.76
CA CYS A 96 11.58 -19.21 -22.24
C CYS A 96 12.71 -19.65 -21.29
N ILE A 97 12.50 -19.54 -19.98
CA ILE A 97 13.49 -19.86 -18.93
C ILE A 97 12.99 -21.03 -18.05
N PRO A 98 13.84 -22.00 -17.64
CA PRO A 98 13.52 -22.98 -16.61
C PRO A 98 13.54 -22.33 -15.21
N THR A 99 12.45 -22.38 -14.44
CA THR A 99 12.37 -21.82 -13.07
C THR A 99 12.08 -22.90 -12.01
N ASP A 100 12.72 -22.78 -10.84
CA ASP A 100 12.37 -23.51 -9.62
C ASP A 100 11.11 -22.88 -9.01
N PHE A 101 10.05 -23.67 -8.87
CA PHE A 101 8.73 -23.17 -8.45
C PHE A 101 8.66 -22.89 -6.94
N THR A 102 8.74 -21.62 -6.54
CA THR A 102 8.26 -21.16 -5.24
C THR A 102 6.76 -20.90 -5.30
N LEU A 103 5.93 -21.89 -4.96
CA LEU A 103 4.48 -21.69 -4.91
C LEU A 103 3.90 -22.24 -3.60
N THR A 104 3.42 -21.33 -2.75
CA THR A 104 2.25 -21.61 -1.89
C THR A 104 1.03 -21.75 -2.80
N ASP A 105 0.94 -22.86 -3.52
CA ASP A 105 -0.15 -23.12 -4.44
C ASP A 105 -1.45 -23.29 -3.64
N THR A 106 -2.35 -22.34 -3.83
CA THR A 106 -3.74 -22.49 -3.39
C THR A 106 -4.47 -23.28 -4.47
N LEU A 107 -4.75 -24.55 -4.20
CA LEU A 107 -5.55 -25.39 -5.10
C LEU A 107 -7.03 -25.08 -4.88
N ILE A 108 -7.65 -24.49 -5.90
CA ILE A 108 -9.06 -24.14 -5.90
C ILE A 108 -9.83 -25.24 -6.61
N LEU A 109 -10.78 -25.87 -5.92
CA LEU A 109 -11.72 -26.81 -6.52
C LEU A 109 -12.93 -26.05 -7.11
N PRO A 110 -13.12 -26.04 -8.45
CA PRO A 110 -14.32 -25.46 -9.06
C PRO A 110 -15.58 -26.25 -8.70
N PRO A 111 -16.75 -25.62 -8.50
CA PRO A 111 -18.02 -26.34 -8.37
C PRO A 111 -18.34 -27.12 -9.67
N ASN A 112 -18.99 -28.29 -9.54
CA ASN A 112 -19.39 -29.23 -10.61
C ASN A 112 -18.27 -29.69 -11.58
N LEU A 113 -17.39 -30.59 -11.12
CA LEU A 113 -16.36 -31.22 -11.97
C LEU A 113 -16.90 -32.48 -12.64
N SER A 114 -16.53 -32.72 -13.89
CA SER A 114 -16.69 -34.04 -14.52
C SER A 114 -15.86 -35.09 -13.79
N GLU A 115 -16.22 -36.37 -13.94
CA GLU A 115 -15.48 -37.50 -13.35
C GLU A 115 -14.00 -37.49 -13.79
N GLU A 116 -13.75 -37.13 -15.05
CA GLU A 116 -12.40 -37.00 -15.62
C GLU A 116 -11.63 -35.80 -15.04
N SER A 117 -12.27 -34.64 -14.87
CA SER A 117 -11.65 -33.48 -14.21
C SER A 117 -11.35 -33.74 -12.73
N THR A 118 -12.19 -34.54 -12.08
CA THR A 118 -12.01 -34.99 -10.68
C THR A 118 -10.80 -35.91 -10.56
N LYS A 119 -10.64 -36.85 -11.50
CA LYS A 119 -9.47 -37.74 -11.60
C LYS A 119 -8.18 -36.96 -11.87
N GLN A 120 -8.20 -36.01 -12.81
CA GLN A 120 -7.06 -35.14 -13.10
C GLN A 120 -6.68 -34.25 -11.90
N PHE A 121 -7.67 -33.74 -11.17
CA PHE A 121 -7.42 -32.95 -9.97
C PHE A 121 -6.83 -33.80 -8.84
N LYS A 122 -7.37 -34.99 -8.61
CA LYS A 122 -6.82 -35.97 -7.65
C LYS A 122 -5.35 -36.26 -7.97
N GLU A 123 -5.03 -36.51 -9.24
CA GLU A 123 -3.66 -36.72 -9.71
C GLU A 123 -2.75 -35.50 -9.46
N LYS A 124 -3.24 -34.28 -9.70
CA LYS A 124 -2.49 -33.06 -9.39
C LYS A 124 -2.20 -32.91 -7.90
N VAL A 125 -3.18 -33.19 -7.04
CA VAL A 125 -2.98 -33.15 -5.58
C VAL A 125 -1.98 -34.21 -5.13
N LEU A 126 -2.06 -35.43 -5.68
CA LEU A 126 -1.10 -36.50 -5.41
C LEU A 126 0.32 -36.11 -5.84
N GLN A 127 0.49 -35.55 -7.04
CA GLN A 127 1.77 -35.05 -7.52
C GLN A 127 2.31 -33.94 -6.62
N GLN A 128 1.47 -32.99 -6.21
CA GLN A 128 1.86 -31.92 -5.30
C GLN A 128 2.28 -32.46 -3.92
N ILE A 129 1.55 -33.41 -3.33
CA ILE A 129 1.93 -34.00 -2.04
C ILE A 129 3.27 -34.75 -2.17
N ARG A 130 3.47 -35.52 -3.24
CA ARG A 130 4.74 -36.23 -3.49
C ARG A 130 5.90 -35.27 -3.75
N LEU A 131 5.65 -34.13 -4.41
CA LEU A 131 6.63 -33.04 -4.59
C LEU A 131 6.98 -32.38 -3.25
N GLN A 132 5.97 -32.03 -2.44
CA GLN A 132 6.18 -31.47 -1.10
C GLN A 132 6.86 -32.49 -0.16
N GLY A 133 6.64 -33.78 -0.35
CA GLY A 133 7.34 -34.86 0.35
C GLY A 133 8.85 -34.89 0.10
N LYS A 134 9.33 -34.29 -1.01
CA LYS A 134 10.75 -34.10 -1.33
C LYS A 134 11.30 -32.75 -0.84
N SER A 135 10.45 -31.92 -0.23
CA SER A 135 10.83 -30.61 0.29
C SER A 135 11.72 -30.75 1.52
N GLN A 136 12.73 -29.89 1.65
CA GLN A 136 13.55 -29.79 2.87
C GLN A 136 12.88 -28.96 3.99
N ARG A 137 11.63 -28.51 3.79
CA ARG A 137 10.89 -27.71 4.80
C ARG A 137 10.36 -28.60 5.92
N LYS A 138 10.44 -28.13 7.18
CA LYS A 138 9.98 -28.87 8.38
C LYS A 138 8.49 -29.19 8.34
N VAL A 139 7.68 -28.22 7.90
CA VAL A 139 6.23 -28.32 7.70
C VAL A 139 5.92 -27.70 6.36
N THR A 140 5.19 -28.41 5.51
CA THR A 140 4.67 -27.88 4.25
C THR A 140 3.16 -27.80 4.33
N THR A 141 2.57 -26.85 3.59
CA THR A 141 1.13 -26.65 3.59
C THR A 141 0.61 -26.61 2.17
N ILE A 142 -0.46 -27.34 1.91
CA ILE A 142 -1.23 -27.30 0.68
C ILE A 142 -2.60 -26.75 1.04
N ASN A 143 -2.93 -25.56 0.55
CA ASN A 143 -4.23 -24.96 0.81
C ASN A 143 -5.22 -25.46 -0.24
N LEU A 144 -6.28 -26.10 0.22
CA LEU A 144 -7.32 -26.69 -0.62
C LEU A 144 -8.64 -25.99 -0.31
N HIS A 145 -9.03 -25.06 -1.18
CA HIS A 145 -10.27 -24.32 -0.97
C HIS A 145 -11.41 -24.93 -1.78
N HIS A 146 -12.55 -25.15 -1.14
CA HIS A 146 -13.75 -25.68 -1.76
C HIS A 146 -15.00 -24.89 -1.37
N LYS A 147 -16.08 -25.03 -2.15
CA LYS A 147 -17.33 -24.27 -1.97
C LYS A 147 -18.40 -25.02 -1.15
N ASP A 148 -18.35 -26.35 -1.10
CA ASP A 148 -19.36 -27.23 -0.45
C ASP A 148 -18.73 -28.37 0.37
N SER A 149 -19.39 -28.80 1.45
CA SER A 149 -18.91 -29.80 2.44
C SER A 149 -18.68 -31.22 1.91
N ASP A 150 -19.27 -31.59 0.77
CA ASP A 150 -19.18 -32.95 0.21
C ASP A 150 -17.81 -33.32 -0.37
N ARG A 151 -16.88 -32.37 -0.42
CA ARG A 151 -15.57 -32.52 -1.10
C ARG A 151 -14.39 -32.74 -0.17
N SER A 152 -14.58 -32.68 1.15
CA SER A 152 -13.66 -33.26 2.14
C SER A 152 -13.43 -34.76 1.87
N THR A 153 -14.42 -35.43 1.27
CA THR A 153 -14.38 -36.82 0.79
C THR A 153 -13.29 -37.08 -0.25
N LEU A 154 -12.96 -36.08 -1.10
CA LEU A 154 -11.90 -36.21 -2.10
C LEU A 154 -10.51 -36.09 -1.46
N ALA A 155 -10.35 -35.20 -0.48
CA ALA A 155 -9.14 -35.11 0.32
C ALA A 155 -8.93 -36.38 1.17
N LEU A 156 -10.01 -36.96 1.72
CA LEU A 156 -9.98 -38.26 2.39
C LEU A 156 -9.62 -39.40 1.43
N GLY A 157 -10.11 -39.37 0.19
CA GLY A 157 -9.71 -40.31 -0.86
C GLY A 157 -8.23 -40.19 -1.23
N VAL A 158 -7.67 -38.98 -1.23
CA VAL A 158 -6.22 -38.76 -1.42
C VAL A 158 -5.42 -39.26 -0.21
N LEU A 159 -5.90 -39.06 1.02
CA LEU A 159 -5.27 -39.61 2.22
C LEU A 159 -5.27 -41.14 2.21
N SER A 160 -6.37 -41.76 1.80
CA SER A 160 -6.47 -43.23 1.69
C SER A 160 -5.45 -43.80 0.71
N ASP A 161 -5.30 -43.18 -0.47
CA ASP A 161 -4.34 -43.59 -1.50
C ASP A 161 -2.88 -43.42 -1.04
N LEU A 162 -2.62 -42.49 -0.10
CA LEU A 162 -1.28 -42.17 0.40
C LEU A 162 -0.97 -42.78 1.77
N SER A 163 -1.87 -43.60 2.31
CA SER A 163 -1.75 -44.19 3.64
C SER A 163 -0.58 -45.17 3.79
N GLU A 164 -0.09 -45.75 2.69
CA GLU A 164 1.13 -46.58 2.68
C GLU A 164 2.41 -45.73 2.69
N GLU A 165 2.37 -44.55 2.04
CA GLU A 165 3.50 -43.62 1.87
C GLU A 165 3.68 -42.69 3.09
N PHE A 166 2.58 -42.23 3.70
CA PHE A 166 2.56 -41.23 4.77
C PHE A 166 1.72 -41.69 5.98
N THR A 167 2.07 -41.21 7.18
CA THR A 167 1.17 -41.35 8.33
C THR A 167 0.04 -40.32 8.18
N CYS A 168 -1.16 -40.77 7.85
CA CYS A 168 -2.29 -39.88 7.59
C CYS A 168 -3.08 -39.59 8.87
N GLU A 169 -3.30 -38.31 9.18
CA GLU A 169 -4.11 -37.85 10.31
C GLU A 169 -5.18 -36.87 9.82
N THR A 170 -6.36 -36.89 10.45
CA THR A 170 -7.46 -35.97 10.09
C THR A 170 -7.97 -35.24 11.32
N LEU A 171 -8.00 -33.91 11.27
CA LEU A 171 -8.57 -33.05 12.29
C LEU A 171 -9.75 -32.27 11.71
N ARG A 172 -10.97 -32.58 12.18
CA ARG A 172 -12.21 -31.89 11.78
C ARG A 172 -12.68 -31.00 12.93
N GLU A 173 -12.91 -29.71 12.63
CA GLU A 173 -13.26 -28.68 13.63
C GLU A 173 -12.50 -28.84 14.97
N PRO A 174 -11.16 -28.89 14.95
CA PRO A 174 -10.35 -29.23 16.14
C PRO A 174 -10.42 -28.27 17.32
N PHE A 175 -11.00 -27.08 17.15
CA PHE A 175 -11.01 -26.02 18.16
C PHE A 175 -12.46 -25.67 18.53
N ASN A 176 -12.79 -25.83 19.81
CA ASN A 176 -14.13 -25.56 20.33
C ASN A 176 -14.29 -24.10 20.81
N THR A 177 -13.19 -23.40 21.04
CA THR A 177 -13.15 -22.06 21.62
C THR A 177 -12.68 -21.03 20.60
N ASP A 178 -13.43 -19.94 20.37
CA ASP A 178 -12.95 -18.84 19.52
C ASP A 178 -11.87 -18.01 20.24
N ILE A 179 -10.84 -17.56 19.51
CA ILE A 179 -9.81 -16.61 20.00
C ILE A 179 -10.45 -15.36 20.62
N ALA A 180 -11.54 -14.88 20.02
CA ALA A 180 -12.27 -13.69 20.48
C ALA A 180 -13.01 -13.92 21.80
N GLU A 181 -13.37 -15.17 22.11
CA GLU A 181 -14.06 -15.55 23.35
C GLU A 181 -13.07 -15.78 24.48
N ASN A 182 -12.02 -16.59 24.27
CA ASN A 182 -11.03 -16.87 25.31
C ASN A 182 -9.64 -17.29 24.76
N LYS A 183 -8.77 -16.29 24.58
CA LYS A 183 -7.41 -16.46 24.08
C LYS A 183 -6.55 -17.48 24.87
N LYS A 184 -6.71 -17.59 26.19
CA LYS A 184 -5.90 -18.51 27.01
C LYS A 184 -6.26 -19.97 26.75
N VAL A 185 -7.56 -20.29 26.72
CA VAL A 185 -8.05 -21.65 26.47
C VAL A 185 -7.69 -22.10 25.06
N PHE A 186 -7.93 -21.26 24.06
CA PHE A 186 -7.55 -21.53 22.66
C PHE A 186 -6.04 -21.83 22.50
N THR A 187 -5.18 -21.08 23.20
CA THR A 187 -3.72 -21.31 23.14
C THR A 187 -3.35 -22.67 23.74
N SER A 188 -4.01 -23.08 24.83
CA SER A 188 -3.79 -24.40 25.45
C SER A 188 -4.28 -25.57 24.58
N GLU A 189 -5.40 -25.41 23.88
CA GLU A 189 -5.93 -26.40 22.93
C GLU A 189 -4.93 -26.64 21.78
N ILE A 190 -4.40 -25.57 21.19
CA ILE A 190 -3.37 -25.66 20.14
C ILE A 190 -2.10 -26.33 20.64
N GLU A 191 -1.67 -25.99 21.86
CA GLU A 191 -0.45 -26.57 22.42
C GLU A 191 -0.60 -28.08 22.67
N ASN A 192 -1.72 -28.51 23.25
CA ASN A 192 -2.01 -29.92 23.46
C ASN A 192 -2.08 -30.69 22.13
N MET A 193 -2.71 -30.08 21.11
CA MET A 193 -2.82 -30.67 19.77
C MET A 193 -1.47 -30.81 19.08
N ALA A 194 -0.64 -29.75 19.11
CA ALA A 194 0.70 -29.78 18.54
C ALA A 194 1.57 -30.84 19.23
N ASN A 195 1.47 -30.97 20.55
CA ASN A 195 2.20 -31.99 21.32
C ASN A 195 1.74 -33.41 20.96
N GLY A 196 0.44 -33.64 20.73
CA GLY A 196 -0.09 -34.91 20.24
C GLY A 196 0.38 -35.26 18.83
N LEU A 197 0.37 -34.31 17.90
CA LEU A 197 0.88 -34.53 16.55
C LEU A 197 2.39 -34.83 16.53
N LEU A 198 3.15 -34.16 17.41
CA LEU A 198 4.59 -34.40 17.58
C LEU A 198 4.88 -35.79 18.17
N SER A 199 4.04 -36.32 19.06
CA SER A 199 4.20 -37.69 19.56
C SER A 199 3.92 -38.70 18.45
N THR A 200 2.87 -38.51 17.64
CA THR A 200 2.56 -39.35 16.48
C THR A 200 3.72 -39.39 15.47
N HIS A 201 4.29 -38.23 15.15
CA HIS A 201 5.46 -38.16 14.26
C HIS A 201 6.68 -38.90 14.83
N LYS A 202 6.96 -38.73 16.14
CA LYS A 202 8.08 -39.41 16.82
C LYS A 202 7.91 -40.93 16.87
N THR A 203 6.69 -41.42 17.06
CA THR A 203 6.39 -42.85 17.13
C THR A 203 6.50 -43.52 15.75
N ASN A 204 5.98 -42.88 14.70
CA ASN A 204 5.85 -43.51 13.38
C ASN A 204 7.07 -43.31 12.47
N LYS A 205 8.00 -42.39 12.79
CA LYS A 205 9.22 -42.05 12.02
C LYS A 205 8.98 -41.72 10.53
N LYS A 206 7.72 -41.51 10.12
CA LYS A 206 7.30 -41.10 8.78
C LYS A 206 6.77 -39.66 8.81
N THR A 207 6.75 -39.03 7.64
CA THR A 207 6.09 -37.75 7.42
C THR A 207 4.59 -37.91 7.72
N VAL A 208 4.05 -37.01 8.55
CA VAL A 208 2.62 -36.99 8.89
C VAL A 208 1.90 -36.13 7.86
N LEU A 209 1.00 -36.74 7.08
CA LEU A 209 0.10 -36.05 6.18
C LEU A 209 -1.19 -35.70 6.93
N LEU A 210 -1.34 -34.44 7.32
CA LEU A 210 -2.42 -33.96 8.14
C LEU A 210 -3.48 -33.26 7.29
N LEU A 211 -4.71 -33.77 7.27
CA LEU A 211 -5.85 -33.03 6.75
C LEU A 211 -6.50 -32.21 7.87
N LEU A 212 -6.45 -30.89 7.72
CA LEU A 212 -7.14 -29.94 8.59
C LEU A 212 -8.40 -29.47 7.87
N ASP A 213 -9.57 -29.90 8.34
CA ASP A 213 -10.88 -29.49 7.82
C ASP A 213 -11.51 -28.50 8.82
N HIS A 214 -11.48 -27.21 8.47
CA HIS A 214 -11.95 -26.12 9.33
C HIS A 214 -12.68 -25.03 8.53
N LYS A 215 -13.55 -24.27 9.22
CA LYS A 215 -14.28 -23.13 8.64
C LYS A 215 -13.40 -21.93 8.24
N ASP A 216 -12.17 -21.80 8.75
CA ASP A 216 -11.28 -20.67 8.46
C ASP A 216 -9.79 -21.02 8.58
N ASP A 217 -8.91 -20.13 8.08
CA ASP A 217 -7.44 -20.31 8.12
C ASP A 217 -6.80 -19.81 9.43
N LYS A 218 -7.56 -19.24 10.37
CA LYS A 218 -6.96 -18.60 11.56
C LYS A 218 -6.28 -19.65 12.42
N SER A 219 -6.93 -20.79 12.61
CA SER A 219 -6.44 -21.93 13.38
C SER A 219 -5.16 -22.55 12.80
N LEU A 220 -5.05 -22.63 11.47
CA LEU A 220 -3.84 -23.11 10.78
C LEU A 220 -2.61 -22.27 11.16
N ARG A 221 -2.73 -20.94 11.20
CA ARG A 221 -1.59 -20.06 11.48
C ARG A 221 -0.97 -20.31 12.85
N TYR A 222 -1.80 -20.54 13.87
CA TYR A 222 -1.30 -20.83 15.21
C TYR A 222 -0.73 -22.24 15.34
N LEU A 223 -1.35 -23.24 14.70
CA LEU A 223 -0.85 -24.61 14.66
C LEU A 223 0.52 -24.67 13.94
N LEU A 224 0.65 -24.00 12.80
CA LEU A 224 1.91 -23.89 12.06
C LEU A 224 3.02 -23.28 12.92
N LYS A 225 2.73 -22.15 13.58
CA LYS A 225 3.70 -21.48 14.46
C LYS A 225 4.18 -22.38 15.60
N ASN A 226 3.29 -23.21 16.16
CA ASN A 226 3.62 -24.11 17.27
C ASN A 226 4.40 -25.36 16.79
N LEU A 227 4.02 -25.95 15.65
CA LEU A 227 4.74 -27.08 15.05
C LEU A 227 6.14 -26.66 14.56
N GLN A 228 6.24 -25.52 13.86
CA GLN A 228 7.51 -25.03 13.31
C GLN A 228 8.53 -24.67 14.40
N SER A 229 8.07 -24.13 15.54
CA SER A 229 8.95 -23.78 16.66
C SER A 229 9.51 -25.00 17.40
N LYS A 230 8.82 -26.15 17.34
CA LYS A 230 9.18 -27.39 18.05
C LYS A 230 9.93 -28.42 17.19
N LEU A 231 10.04 -28.22 15.87
CA LEU A 231 10.68 -29.17 14.95
C LEU A 231 12.14 -28.79 14.57
N LYS A 232 13.01 -29.79 14.44
CA LYS A 232 14.39 -29.65 13.92
C LYS A 232 14.45 -29.97 12.42
N ARG A 233 15.53 -29.58 11.71
CA ARG A 233 15.70 -29.80 10.26
C ARG A 233 15.76 -31.30 9.94
N ALA A 234 15.17 -31.72 8.81
CA ALA A 234 15.14 -33.11 8.35
C ALA A 234 15.17 -33.16 6.81
N ASP A 235 15.67 -34.26 6.25
CA ASP A 235 15.77 -34.49 4.79
C ASP A 235 14.41 -34.60 4.09
N ARG A 236 13.34 -34.77 4.88
CA ARG A 236 11.94 -34.85 4.46
C ARG A 236 11.08 -34.04 5.43
N PRO A 237 9.92 -33.49 5.02
CA PRO A 237 9.07 -32.74 5.92
C PRO A 237 8.56 -33.63 7.05
N ALA A 238 8.49 -33.10 8.28
CA ALA A 238 7.87 -33.81 9.39
C ALA A 238 6.34 -33.83 9.24
N PHE A 239 5.77 -32.75 8.72
CA PHE A 239 4.34 -32.62 8.45
C PHE A 239 4.08 -32.06 7.05
N ILE A 240 3.11 -32.64 6.34
CA ILE A 240 2.47 -32.05 5.16
C ILE A 240 1.04 -31.77 5.57
N ILE A 241 0.63 -30.52 5.63
CA ILE A 241 -0.71 -30.12 6.07
C ILE A 241 -1.56 -29.77 4.85
N ILE A 242 -2.60 -30.55 4.60
CA ILE A 242 -3.67 -30.19 3.67
C ILE A 242 -4.66 -29.35 4.46
N ASN A 243 -4.64 -28.04 4.25
CA ASN A 243 -5.59 -27.11 4.85
C ASN A 243 -6.83 -27.02 3.96
N ALA A 244 -7.85 -27.82 4.29
CA ALA A 244 -9.14 -27.80 3.62
C ALA A 244 -10.03 -26.75 4.27
N VAL A 245 -10.31 -25.66 3.55
CA VAL A 245 -11.19 -24.60 4.04
C VAL A 245 -12.33 -24.37 3.08
N SER A 246 -13.55 -24.46 3.62
CA SER A 246 -14.76 -24.08 2.90
C SER A 246 -14.83 -22.55 2.81
N LYS A 247 -14.57 -22.00 1.62
CA LYS A 247 -14.62 -20.56 1.36
C LYS A 247 -15.70 -20.24 0.34
N ARG A 248 -16.61 -19.33 0.71
CA ARG A 248 -17.63 -18.79 -0.21
C ARG A 248 -17.01 -18.06 -1.41
N ALA A 249 -15.81 -17.50 -1.24
CA ALA A 249 -14.98 -16.90 -2.29
C ALA A 249 -13.49 -17.14 -2.01
N VAL A 250 -12.73 -17.61 -3.00
CA VAL A 250 -11.30 -17.87 -2.89
C VAL A 250 -10.52 -16.71 -3.52
N ARG A 251 -9.63 -16.08 -2.74
CA ARG A 251 -8.67 -15.08 -3.25
C ARG A 251 -7.40 -15.80 -3.71
N VAL A 252 -6.92 -15.48 -4.91
CA VAL A 252 -5.62 -15.93 -5.44
C VAL A 252 -4.53 -14.99 -4.92
N PRO A 253 -3.33 -15.47 -4.50
CA PRO A 253 -2.22 -14.60 -4.07
C PRO A 253 -1.56 -13.90 -5.27
N GLY A 254 -1.20 -12.63 -5.08
CA GLY A 254 -0.80 -11.70 -6.13
C GLY A 254 -1.97 -10.75 -6.36
N ASP A 255 -1.80 -9.45 -6.08
CA ASP A 255 -2.89 -8.48 -6.09
C ASP A 255 -3.57 -8.38 -7.46
N VAL A 256 -4.60 -9.20 -7.67
CA VAL A 256 -5.56 -9.03 -8.75
C VAL A 256 -6.42 -7.84 -8.37
N LYS A 257 -6.04 -6.66 -8.88
CA LYS A 257 -6.98 -5.54 -8.95
C LYS A 257 -8.11 -5.98 -9.88
N LEU A 258 -9.20 -6.47 -9.29
CA LEU A 258 -10.44 -6.74 -10.01
C LEU A 258 -10.90 -5.42 -10.63
N LYS A 259 -10.71 -5.30 -11.94
CA LYS A 259 -11.30 -4.23 -12.74
C LYS A 259 -12.65 -4.71 -13.24
N MET A 260 -13.54 -3.77 -13.50
CA MET A 260 -14.80 -4.03 -14.20
C MET A 260 -14.52 -4.17 -15.70
N GLU A 261 -13.58 -5.04 -16.05
CA GLU A 261 -13.08 -5.28 -17.41
C GLU A 261 -12.75 -6.77 -17.53
N LEU A 262 -13.14 -7.38 -18.63
CA LEU A 262 -12.76 -8.75 -18.94
C LEU A 262 -11.53 -8.76 -19.85
N LEU A 263 -10.53 -9.58 -19.52
CA LEU A 263 -9.42 -9.89 -20.41
C LEU A 263 -9.92 -10.63 -21.66
N PRO A 264 -9.16 -10.63 -22.78
CA PRO A 264 -9.57 -11.29 -24.02
C PRO A 264 -9.96 -12.76 -23.83
N ASP A 265 -9.23 -13.50 -23.00
CA ASP A 265 -9.53 -14.91 -22.73
C ASP A 265 -10.75 -15.09 -21.79
N GLU A 266 -10.96 -14.16 -20.86
CA GLU A 266 -12.17 -14.14 -20.04
C GLU A 266 -13.40 -13.85 -20.90
N LYS A 267 -13.31 -12.91 -21.86
CA LYS A 267 -14.37 -12.64 -22.84
C LYS A 267 -14.73 -13.91 -23.63
N LYS A 268 -13.74 -14.67 -24.10
CA LYS A 268 -13.97 -15.94 -24.79
C LYS A 268 -14.69 -16.96 -23.90
N ARG A 269 -14.24 -17.11 -22.64
CA ARG A 269 -14.86 -18.02 -21.67
C ARG A 269 -16.30 -17.61 -21.32
N PHE A 270 -16.56 -16.31 -21.14
CA PHE A 270 -17.91 -15.78 -20.93
C PHE A 270 -18.80 -16.00 -22.15
N ALA A 271 -18.28 -15.84 -23.38
CA ALA A 271 -19.02 -16.12 -24.61
C ALA A 271 -19.40 -17.60 -24.72
N GLN A 272 -18.46 -18.52 -24.45
CA GLN A 272 -18.72 -19.95 -24.43
C GLN A 272 -19.75 -20.30 -23.33
N LYS A 273 -19.58 -19.78 -22.12
CA LYS A 273 -20.52 -20.03 -21.02
C LYS A 273 -21.90 -19.45 -21.31
N SER A 274 -21.98 -18.33 -22.03
CA SER A 274 -23.25 -17.74 -22.46
C SER A 274 -24.02 -18.67 -23.41
N LEU A 275 -23.33 -19.37 -24.32
CA LEU A 275 -23.95 -20.38 -25.19
C LEU A 275 -24.52 -21.54 -24.37
N GLU A 276 -23.73 -22.06 -23.41
CA GLU A 276 -24.17 -23.12 -22.49
C GLU A 276 -25.41 -22.69 -21.69
N VAL A 277 -25.33 -21.53 -21.02
CA VAL A 277 -26.41 -20.99 -20.19
C VAL A 277 -27.68 -20.74 -21.00
N LYS A 278 -27.55 -20.27 -22.25
CA LYS A 278 -28.71 -20.12 -23.17
C LYS A 278 -29.31 -21.47 -23.55
N SER A 279 -28.49 -22.49 -23.77
CA SER A 279 -28.96 -23.84 -24.10
C SER A 279 -29.66 -24.54 -22.94
N GLU A 280 -29.11 -24.43 -21.73
CA GLU A 280 -29.62 -25.10 -20.51
C GLU A 280 -30.85 -24.37 -19.93
N HIS A 281 -30.81 -23.04 -19.87
CA HIS A 281 -31.81 -22.25 -19.15
C HIS A 281 -32.75 -21.46 -20.07
N LYS A 282 -32.58 -21.53 -21.40
CA LYS A 282 -33.46 -20.91 -22.40
C LYS A 282 -33.80 -19.45 -22.05
N LYS A 283 -35.10 -19.13 -21.88
CA LYS A 283 -35.57 -17.77 -21.53
C LYS A 283 -35.06 -17.28 -20.17
N MET A 284 -34.79 -18.18 -19.21
CA MET A 284 -34.28 -17.80 -17.88
C MET A 284 -32.84 -17.26 -17.93
N SER A 285 -32.07 -17.58 -18.98
CA SER A 285 -30.73 -17.01 -19.19
C SER A 285 -30.74 -15.47 -19.29
N GLN A 286 -31.83 -14.89 -19.80
CA GLN A 286 -31.98 -13.43 -19.93
C GLN A 286 -32.11 -12.72 -18.57
N LYS A 287 -32.56 -13.45 -17.53
CA LYS A 287 -32.71 -12.93 -16.16
C LYS A 287 -31.44 -12.98 -15.33
N LEU A 288 -30.34 -13.52 -15.87
CA LEU A 288 -29.04 -13.54 -15.20
C LEU A 288 -28.31 -12.21 -15.41
N HIS A 289 -28.89 -11.12 -14.91
CA HIS A 289 -28.44 -9.75 -15.25
C HIS A 289 -26.97 -9.49 -14.94
N ALA A 290 -26.46 -9.94 -13.78
CA ALA A 290 -25.04 -9.79 -13.46
C ALA A 290 -24.14 -10.54 -14.47
N PHE A 291 -24.53 -11.76 -14.88
CA PHE A 291 -23.79 -12.53 -15.88
C PHE A 291 -23.81 -11.84 -17.25
N ASN A 292 -24.97 -11.34 -17.67
CA ASN A 292 -25.14 -10.69 -18.96
C ASN A 292 -24.34 -9.37 -19.04
N ILE A 293 -24.30 -8.58 -17.97
CA ILE A 293 -23.47 -7.36 -17.87
C ILE A 293 -21.98 -7.70 -17.91
N MET A 294 -21.54 -8.72 -17.16
CA MET A 294 -20.15 -9.18 -17.21
C MET A 294 -19.79 -9.65 -18.63
N GLN A 295 -20.63 -10.48 -19.25
CA GLN A 295 -20.43 -11.00 -20.61
C GLN A 295 -20.33 -9.87 -21.65
N GLY A 296 -21.14 -8.83 -21.50
CA GLY A 296 -21.09 -7.61 -22.33
C GLY A 296 -19.82 -6.79 -22.14
N GLY A 297 -18.98 -7.12 -21.16
CA GLY A 297 -17.77 -6.37 -20.84
C GLY A 297 -18.08 -5.09 -20.06
N PHE A 298 -19.07 -5.15 -19.17
CA PHE A 298 -19.44 -4.06 -18.26
C PHE A 298 -19.80 -2.75 -18.98
N GLN A 299 -20.51 -2.86 -20.11
CA GLN A 299 -21.02 -1.70 -20.85
C GLN A 299 -22.28 -1.14 -20.15
N LYS A 300 -22.40 0.18 -20.08
CA LYS A 300 -23.52 0.84 -19.38
C LYS A 300 -24.86 0.50 -20.02
N GLU A 301 -24.87 0.40 -21.34
CA GLU A 301 -26.02 0.10 -22.18
C GLU A 301 -26.61 -1.28 -21.83
N ASP A 302 -25.78 -2.23 -21.38
CA ASP A 302 -26.25 -3.56 -20.99
C ASP A 302 -26.97 -3.55 -19.64
N ALA A 303 -26.64 -2.61 -18.75
CA ALA A 303 -27.40 -2.40 -17.52
C ALA A 303 -28.69 -1.60 -17.78
N GLU A 304 -28.67 -0.64 -18.69
CA GLU A 304 -29.86 0.14 -19.07
C GLU A 304 -30.92 -0.74 -19.75
N LYS A 305 -30.52 -1.67 -20.63
CA LYS A 305 -31.44 -2.64 -21.28
C LYS A 305 -32.19 -3.55 -20.31
N VAL A 306 -31.70 -3.70 -19.08
CA VAL A 306 -32.37 -4.50 -18.05
C VAL A 306 -33.59 -3.77 -17.47
N ILE A 307 -33.62 -2.44 -17.58
CA ILE A 307 -34.76 -1.62 -17.20
C ILE A 307 -35.79 -1.68 -18.34
N THR A 308 -36.91 -2.35 -18.08
CA THR A 308 -37.97 -2.53 -19.07
C THR A 308 -38.88 -1.30 -19.18
N GLU A 309 -39.53 -1.12 -20.33
CA GLU A 309 -40.51 -0.05 -20.54
C GLU A 309 -41.69 -0.11 -19.54
N GLU A 310 -42.07 -1.31 -19.10
CA GLU A 310 -43.07 -1.51 -18.03
C GLU A 310 -42.60 -0.93 -16.69
N MET A 311 -41.32 -1.12 -16.34
CA MET A 311 -40.73 -0.56 -15.12
C MET A 311 -40.65 0.96 -15.18
N VAL A 312 -40.25 1.52 -16.32
CA VAL A 312 -40.23 2.97 -16.55
C VAL A 312 -41.62 3.56 -16.38
N ASN A 313 -42.62 3.00 -17.08
CA ASN A 313 -44.02 3.41 -16.97
C ASN A 313 -44.55 3.30 -15.53
N HIS A 314 -44.12 2.30 -14.76
CA HIS A 314 -44.51 2.15 -13.37
C HIS A 314 -43.93 3.28 -12.49
N ILE A 315 -42.65 3.60 -12.66
CA ILE A 315 -41.95 4.67 -11.92
C ILE A 315 -42.56 6.03 -12.25
N GLU A 316 -42.85 6.31 -13.52
CA GLU A 316 -43.50 7.55 -13.96
C GLU A 316 -44.90 7.73 -13.38
N LYS A 317 -45.72 6.69 -13.42
CA LYS A 317 -47.11 6.74 -12.92
C LYS A 317 -47.17 6.72 -11.39
N ASN A 318 -46.20 6.09 -10.74
CA ASN A 318 -46.20 5.84 -9.31
C ASN A 318 -44.87 6.22 -8.63
N PRO A 319 -44.41 7.48 -8.73
CA PRO A 319 -43.08 7.89 -8.26
C PRO A 319 -42.94 7.84 -6.73
N LYS A 320 -44.07 7.94 -6.01
CA LYS A 320 -44.14 7.91 -4.54
C LYS A 320 -44.64 6.58 -3.99
N SER A 321 -44.82 5.56 -4.83
CA SER A 321 -45.24 4.25 -4.35
C SER A 321 -44.13 3.59 -3.53
N LYS A 322 -44.52 2.60 -2.73
CA LYS A 322 -43.62 1.92 -1.79
C LYS A 322 -42.59 1.08 -2.53
N GLU A 323 -43.00 0.54 -3.66
CA GLU A 323 -42.21 -0.24 -4.60
C GLU A 323 -41.10 0.62 -5.20
N THR A 324 -41.49 1.77 -5.76
CA THR A 324 -40.58 2.74 -6.38
C THR A 324 -39.61 3.32 -5.35
N ARG A 325 -40.11 3.63 -4.15
CA ARG A 325 -39.30 4.12 -3.02
C ARG A 325 -38.30 3.09 -2.51
N LEU A 326 -38.69 1.81 -2.39
CA LEU A 326 -37.76 0.76 -1.97
C LEU A 326 -36.69 0.50 -3.04
N LEU A 327 -37.08 0.53 -4.33
CA LEU A 327 -36.13 0.45 -5.44
C LEU A 327 -35.10 1.59 -5.37
N SER A 328 -35.54 2.82 -5.10
CA SER A 328 -34.63 3.97 -5.02
C SER A 328 -33.63 3.85 -3.88
N PHE A 329 -34.03 3.31 -2.72
CA PHE A 329 -33.10 3.04 -1.61
C PHE A 329 -32.05 1.97 -1.96
N LEU A 330 -32.48 0.86 -2.59
CA LEU A 330 -31.56 -0.18 -3.04
C LEU A 330 -30.60 0.35 -4.12
N ALA A 331 -31.11 1.13 -5.07
CA ALA A 331 -30.31 1.79 -6.10
C ALA A 331 -29.26 2.73 -5.48
N LEU A 332 -29.65 3.53 -4.49
CA LEU A 332 -28.75 4.43 -3.78
C LEU A 332 -27.59 3.68 -3.11
N ILE A 333 -27.88 2.72 -2.22
CA ILE A 333 -26.81 2.05 -1.46
C ILE A 333 -25.92 1.20 -2.36
N ASN A 334 -26.46 0.54 -3.39
CA ASN A 334 -25.70 -0.37 -4.24
C ASN A 334 -24.85 0.35 -5.29
N SER A 335 -25.25 1.56 -5.69
CA SER A 335 -24.44 2.44 -6.55
C SER A 335 -23.23 3.00 -5.79
N TYR A 336 -23.44 3.56 -4.60
CA TYR A 336 -22.39 4.25 -3.85
C TYR A 336 -21.57 3.35 -2.92
N VAL A 337 -22.12 2.20 -2.52
CA VAL A 337 -21.45 1.21 -1.68
C VAL A 337 -21.63 -0.18 -2.31
N PRO A 338 -20.84 -0.52 -3.35
CA PRO A 338 -20.95 -1.81 -4.03
C PRO A 338 -20.84 -3.00 -3.06
N GLY A 339 -21.76 -3.96 -3.19
CA GLY A 339 -21.84 -5.13 -2.31
C GLY A 339 -22.66 -4.94 -1.03
N SER A 340 -23.16 -3.72 -0.77
CA SER A 340 -24.12 -3.47 0.31
C SER A 340 -25.46 -4.19 0.09
N HIS A 341 -26.23 -4.34 1.15
CA HIS A 341 -27.56 -4.96 1.13
C HIS A 341 -28.37 -4.44 2.32
N LEU A 342 -29.70 -4.62 2.26
CA LEU A 342 -30.61 -4.33 3.36
C LEU A 342 -31.17 -5.63 3.93
N LEU A 343 -31.41 -5.70 5.23
CA LEU A 343 -32.18 -6.80 5.80
C LEU A 343 -33.64 -6.69 5.33
N LYS A 344 -34.23 -7.83 4.99
CA LYS A 344 -35.65 -7.96 4.61
C LYS A 344 -36.54 -7.31 5.66
N LEU A 345 -36.26 -7.53 6.95
CA LEU A 345 -36.98 -6.93 8.07
C LEU A 345 -36.97 -5.40 8.05
N LEU A 346 -35.86 -4.78 7.64
CA LEU A 346 -35.74 -3.33 7.55
C LEU A 346 -36.53 -2.80 6.34
N CYS A 347 -36.44 -3.47 5.19
CA CYS A 347 -37.30 -3.15 4.04
C CYS A 347 -38.77 -3.19 4.43
N LYS A 348 -39.18 -4.16 5.28
CA LYS A 348 -40.54 -4.20 5.79
C LYS A 348 -40.93 -2.97 6.63
N ARG A 349 -39.98 -2.41 7.38
CA ARG A 349 -40.21 -1.20 8.20
C ARG A 349 -40.36 0.06 7.34
N PHE A 350 -39.63 0.18 6.24
CA PHE A 350 -39.74 1.31 5.33
C PHE A 350 -41.13 1.43 4.69
N ILE A 351 -41.85 0.32 4.61
CA ILE A 351 -43.20 0.22 4.00
C ILE A 351 -44.31 0.53 5.02
N GLY A 352 -44.07 0.40 6.34
CA GLY A 352 -45.07 0.64 7.39
C GLY A 352 -46.04 -0.54 7.62
N LYS A 353 -46.48 -0.80 8.87
CA LYS A 353 -47.32 -1.99 9.22
C LYS A 353 -48.80 -1.88 8.80
N SER A 354 -49.38 -0.68 8.80
CA SER A 354 -50.78 -0.40 8.41
C SER A 354 -51.04 -0.46 6.90
N GLU A 355 -50.01 -0.85 6.16
CA GLU A 355 -49.80 -0.53 4.76
C GLU A 355 -49.46 -1.80 3.94
N TRP A 356 -49.57 -2.95 4.59
CA TRP A 356 -49.43 -4.29 4.03
C TRP A 356 -50.80 -4.80 3.54
N PRO A 357 -50.87 -5.51 2.40
CA PRO A 357 -52.10 -6.16 1.94
C PRO A 357 -52.69 -7.06 3.03
N THR A 358 -53.96 -6.85 3.38
CA THR A 358 -54.67 -7.60 4.43
C THR A 358 -55.40 -8.86 3.93
N ASP A 359 -55.32 -9.19 2.64
CA ASP A 359 -56.07 -10.31 2.06
C ASP A 359 -55.31 -11.64 2.22
N ASP A 360 -55.84 -12.51 3.10
CA ASP A 360 -55.72 -13.97 3.29
C ASP A 360 -54.38 -14.71 3.06
N GLY A 361 -53.26 -14.02 2.90
CA GLY A 361 -51.92 -14.60 2.85
C GLY A 361 -50.91 -13.60 3.39
N THR A 362 -49.98 -14.06 4.23
CA THR A 362 -48.98 -13.19 4.87
C THR A 362 -48.24 -12.39 3.79
N PRO A 363 -48.42 -11.06 3.70
CA PRO A 363 -47.93 -10.32 2.55
C PRO A 363 -46.40 -10.33 2.55
N SER A 364 -45.83 -10.73 1.41
CA SER A 364 -44.39 -10.96 1.28
C SER A 364 -43.69 -9.78 0.60
N LEU A 365 -42.42 -9.53 0.93
CA LEU A 365 -41.63 -8.46 0.30
C LEU A 365 -41.53 -8.68 -1.22
N GLU A 366 -41.58 -9.94 -1.68
CA GLU A 366 -41.56 -10.29 -3.10
C GLU A 366 -42.84 -9.85 -3.84
N MET A 367 -43.98 -9.74 -3.16
CA MET A 367 -45.22 -9.22 -3.77
C MET A 367 -45.15 -7.72 -4.00
N ILE A 368 -44.55 -6.98 -3.07
CA ILE A 368 -44.37 -5.53 -3.18
C ILE A 368 -43.36 -5.24 -4.29
N LEU A 369 -42.21 -5.91 -4.30
CA LEU A 369 -41.21 -5.74 -5.35
C LEU A 369 -41.57 -6.43 -6.67
N LYS A 370 -42.80 -6.94 -6.86
CA LYS A 370 -43.22 -7.63 -8.09
C LYS A 370 -42.89 -6.84 -9.37
N PRO A 371 -43.09 -5.51 -9.45
CA PRO A 371 -42.73 -4.73 -10.65
C PRO A 371 -41.22 -4.74 -10.96
N PHE A 372 -40.37 -4.94 -9.95
CA PHE A 372 -38.91 -4.83 -10.04
C PHE A 372 -38.19 -6.13 -9.64
N LYS A 373 -38.91 -7.24 -9.52
CA LYS A 373 -38.41 -8.49 -8.94
C LYS A 373 -37.17 -8.99 -9.66
N ASP A 374 -37.16 -8.85 -10.98
CA ASP A 374 -36.05 -9.27 -11.84
C ASP A 374 -34.76 -8.47 -11.57
N LEU A 375 -34.85 -7.24 -11.04
CA LEU A 375 -33.68 -6.42 -10.69
C LEU A 375 -33.04 -6.79 -9.34
N THR A 376 -33.78 -7.53 -8.51
CA THR A 376 -33.43 -7.76 -7.09
C THR A 376 -32.96 -9.18 -6.82
N VAL A 377 -32.06 -9.32 -5.87
CA VAL A 377 -31.55 -10.60 -5.38
C VAL A 377 -31.81 -10.69 -3.88
N ILE A 378 -32.50 -11.75 -3.47
CA ILE A 378 -32.73 -12.11 -2.07
C ILE A 378 -31.85 -13.30 -1.73
N PHE A 379 -31.10 -13.22 -0.63
CA PHE A 379 -30.19 -14.26 -0.18
C PHE A 379 -30.08 -14.24 1.35
N SER A 380 -29.66 -15.34 1.96
CA SER A 380 -29.49 -15.39 3.43
C SER A 380 -28.02 -15.20 3.81
N GLU A 381 -27.75 -14.33 4.78
CA GLU A 381 -26.41 -14.01 5.28
C GLU A 381 -26.28 -14.23 6.80
N GLY A 382 -25.07 -14.59 7.25
CA GLY A 382 -24.77 -14.88 8.66
C GLY A 382 -25.21 -16.28 9.15
N GLU A 383 -24.83 -16.60 10.38
CA GLU A 383 -25.21 -17.86 11.07
C GLU A 383 -26.71 -17.93 11.37
N GLN A 384 -27.33 -16.76 11.61
CA GLN A 384 -28.77 -16.64 11.86
C GLN A 384 -29.63 -16.67 10.57
N LYS A 385 -29.02 -16.88 9.39
CA LYS A 385 -29.69 -16.88 8.07
C LYS A 385 -30.64 -15.70 7.88
N ALA A 386 -30.18 -14.49 8.17
CA ALA A 386 -31.00 -13.31 7.98
C ALA A 386 -31.20 -13.08 6.47
N ASP A 387 -32.45 -12.92 6.03
CA ASP A 387 -32.76 -12.61 4.64
C ASP A 387 -32.30 -11.18 4.31
N CYS A 388 -31.42 -11.07 3.33
CA CYS A 388 -30.88 -9.83 2.79
C CYS A 388 -31.42 -9.60 1.38
N ILE A 389 -31.56 -8.34 1.00
CA ILE A 389 -31.96 -7.91 -0.33
C ILE A 389 -31.00 -6.86 -0.89
N ARG A 390 -30.67 -6.98 -2.18
CA ARG A 390 -29.87 -6.03 -2.95
C ARG A 390 -30.27 -6.05 -4.43
N LEU A 391 -29.79 -5.09 -5.20
CA LEU A 391 -29.83 -5.17 -6.66
C LEU A 391 -28.82 -6.19 -7.18
N ALA A 392 -29.15 -6.79 -8.32
CA ALA A 392 -28.34 -7.84 -8.93
C ALA A 392 -26.91 -7.36 -9.24
N HIS A 393 -26.74 -6.10 -9.61
CA HIS A 393 -25.45 -5.52 -9.99
C HIS A 393 -25.37 -4.00 -9.73
N PRO A 394 -24.21 -3.43 -9.32
CA PRO A 394 -24.06 -1.99 -9.12
C PRO A 394 -24.38 -1.13 -10.34
N MET A 395 -24.07 -1.59 -11.56
CA MET A 395 -24.40 -0.84 -12.78
C MET A 395 -25.92 -0.76 -13.03
N ILE A 396 -26.70 -1.73 -12.56
CA ILE A 396 -28.18 -1.63 -12.60
C ILE A 396 -28.63 -0.57 -11.59
N ALA A 397 -27.98 -0.50 -10.43
CA ALA A 397 -28.22 0.54 -9.44
C ALA A 397 -27.95 1.94 -10.02
N ASP A 398 -26.83 2.12 -10.73
CA ASP A 398 -26.49 3.35 -11.44
C ASP A 398 -27.54 3.72 -12.51
N ALA A 399 -27.96 2.74 -13.31
CA ALA A 399 -28.99 2.93 -14.33
C ALA A 399 -30.35 3.32 -13.71
N CYS A 400 -30.74 2.69 -12.59
CA CYS A 400 -31.94 3.07 -11.85
C CYS A 400 -31.85 4.50 -11.30
N LEU A 401 -30.71 4.91 -10.73
CA LEU A 401 -30.53 6.29 -10.24
C LEU A 401 -30.58 7.33 -11.37
N LYS A 402 -30.01 7.00 -12.54
CA LYS A 402 -30.12 7.83 -13.74
C LYS A 402 -31.58 8.00 -14.16
N LEU A 403 -32.34 6.90 -14.22
CA LEU A 403 -33.77 6.91 -14.53
C LEU A 403 -34.57 7.77 -13.54
N PHE A 404 -34.32 7.63 -12.23
CA PHE A 404 -34.96 8.49 -11.23
C PHE A 404 -34.68 9.98 -11.47
N THR A 405 -33.44 10.32 -11.83
CA THR A 405 -33.04 11.70 -12.10
C THR A 405 -33.74 12.25 -13.34
N GLU A 406 -33.88 11.45 -14.40
CA GLU A 406 -34.63 11.78 -15.63
C GLU A 406 -36.11 12.06 -15.35
N HIS A 407 -36.68 11.42 -14.33
CA HIS A 407 -38.06 11.66 -13.84
C HIS A 407 -38.14 12.62 -12.65
N ASN A 408 -37.17 13.55 -12.52
CA ASN A 408 -37.13 14.62 -11.51
C ASN A 408 -37.05 14.16 -10.04
N VAL A 409 -36.59 12.92 -9.79
CA VAL A 409 -36.29 12.42 -8.45
C VAL A 409 -34.77 12.47 -8.25
N THR A 410 -34.30 13.54 -7.61
CA THR A 410 -32.86 13.78 -7.40
C THR A 410 -32.24 12.80 -6.41
N LYS A 411 -30.92 12.59 -6.52
CA LYS A 411 -30.19 11.70 -5.59
C LYS A 411 -30.23 12.23 -4.15
N SER A 412 -30.28 13.55 -3.99
CA SER A 412 -30.43 14.19 -2.67
C SER A 412 -31.76 13.90 -2.01
N LEU A 413 -32.87 13.89 -2.75
CA LEU A 413 -34.19 13.54 -2.23
C LEU A 413 -34.24 12.08 -1.78
N ILE A 414 -33.72 11.17 -2.60
CA ILE A 414 -33.64 9.74 -2.28
C ILE A 414 -32.79 9.53 -1.01
N ALA A 415 -31.62 10.17 -0.93
CA ALA A 415 -30.74 10.05 0.23
C ALA A 415 -31.35 10.62 1.52
N LEU A 416 -32.04 11.76 1.44
CA LEU A 416 -32.74 12.35 2.58
C LEU A 416 -33.87 11.45 3.07
N ASP A 417 -34.66 10.91 2.14
CA ASP A 417 -35.76 10.01 2.47
C ASP A 417 -35.27 8.69 3.05
N PHE A 418 -34.17 8.16 2.51
CA PHE A 418 -33.48 6.99 3.07
C PHE A 418 -33.08 7.26 4.53
N LEU A 419 -32.35 8.35 4.81
CA LEU A 419 -31.94 8.69 6.17
C LEU A 419 -33.13 8.92 7.13
N LYS A 420 -34.20 9.61 6.70
CA LYS A 420 -35.40 9.81 7.52
C LYS A 420 -36.09 8.49 7.89
N SER A 421 -36.00 7.50 7.00
CA SER A 421 -36.58 6.16 7.20
C SER A 421 -35.77 5.29 8.16
N MET A 422 -34.51 5.65 8.43
CA MET A 422 -33.60 4.93 9.32
C MET A 422 -33.90 5.24 10.80
N VAL A 423 -35.15 5.04 11.23
CA VAL A 423 -35.58 5.29 12.61
C VAL A 423 -34.99 4.24 13.57
N LYS A 424 -34.12 4.69 14.50
CA LYS A 424 -33.79 4.08 15.81
C LYS A 424 -33.46 2.57 15.84
N SER A 425 -32.71 2.03 14.87
CA SER A 425 -32.11 0.70 15.02
C SER A 425 -30.60 0.81 15.19
N ASN A 426 -30.07 0.31 16.31
CA ASN A 426 -28.63 0.24 16.64
C ASN A 426 -27.84 -0.78 15.76
N GLU A 427 -28.29 -1.06 14.54
CA GLU A 427 -27.63 -2.05 13.68
C GLU A 427 -26.34 -1.45 13.08
N ILE A 428 -25.21 -1.97 13.56
CA ILE A 428 -23.84 -1.54 13.24
C ILE A 428 -23.56 -1.56 11.73
N SER A 429 -24.17 -2.50 10.99
CA SER A 429 -23.99 -2.65 9.54
C SER A 429 -24.41 -1.41 8.75
N TYR A 430 -25.48 -0.72 9.16
CA TYR A 430 -25.97 0.44 8.42
C TYR A 430 -25.23 1.73 8.72
N VAL A 431 -24.73 1.88 9.96
CA VAL A 431 -23.85 3.00 10.31
C VAL A 431 -22.66 3.02 9.34
N GLN A 432 -22.11 1.84 9.02
CA GLN A 432 -21.02 1.71 8.08
C GLN A 432 -21.41 2.03 6.64
N ILE A 433 -22.62 1.65 6.18
CA ILE A 433 -23.13 2.01 4.84
C ILE A 433 -23.27 3.53 4.73
N CYS A 434 -23.92 4.20 5.70
CA CYS A 434 -24.09 5.65 5.70
C CYS A 434 -22.73 6.37 5.75
N LYS A 435 -21.79 5.88 6.56
CA LYS A 435 -20.44 6.43 6.64
C LYS A 435 -19.67 6.28 5.32
N SER A 436 -19.80 5.12 4.66
CA SER A 436 -19.20 4.86 3.34
C SER A 436 -19.78 5.78 2.27
N MET A 437 -21.10 5.95 2.27
CA MET A 437 -21.83 6.72 1.27
C MET A 437 -21.66 8.25 1.45
N LEU A 438 -21.70 8.76 2.68
CA LEU A 438 -21.81 10.20 2.94
C LEU A 438 -20.48 10.90 3.24
N VAL A 439 -19.51 10.21 3.84
CA VAL A 439 -18.25 10.86 4.30
C VAL A 439 -16.97 10.19 3.81
N THR A 440 -17.02 8.93 3.36
CA THR A 440 -15.83 8.23 2.86
C THR A 440 -15.44 8.75 1.49
N ARG A 441 -14.20 9.22 1.37
CA ARG A 441 -13.69 9.90 0.17
C ARG A 441 -12.92 8.91 -0.69
N PRO A 442 -13.25 8.77 -1.98
CA PRO A 442 -12.51 7.90 -2.87
C PRO A 442 -11.07 8.42 -3.04
N LYS A 443 -10.13 7.50 -3.29
CA LYS A 443 -8.78 7.85 -3.75
C LYS A 443 -8.89 8.22 -5.24
N GLY A 444 -8.59 9.47 -5.59
CA GLY A 444 -8.46 9.93 -6.97
C GLY A 444 -7.09 9.59 -7.56
N LEU A 445 -6.82 10.08 -8.78
CA LEU A 445 -5.56 9.87 -9.53
C LEU A 445 -4.32 10.39 -8.79
N MET A 446 -4.45 11.52 -8.10
CA MET A 446 -3.34 12.19 -7.40
C MET A 446 -3.58 12.31 -5.89
N ASP A 447 -4.84 12.37 -5.44
CA ASP A 447 -5.19 12.61 -4.05
C ASP A 447 -6.57 12.07 -3.68
N LYS A 448 -6.87 11.98 -2.36
CA LYS A 448 -8.25 11.72 -1.91
C LYS A 448 -9.15 12.86 -2.36
N GLU A 449 -10.30 12.52 -2.91
CA GLU A 449 -11.31 13.50 -3.30
C GLU A 449 -11.72 14.43 -2.16
N THR A 450 -12.34 15.55 -2.52
CA THR A 450 -12.75 16.57 -1.54
C THR A 450 -13.90 16.07 -0.66
N PHE A 451 -14.89 15.38 -1.23
CA PHE A 451 -16.05 14.82 -0.54
C PHE A 451 -16.29 13.36 -0.93
N SER A 452 -17.29 12.72 -0.33
CA SER A 452 -17.77 11.40 -0.77
C SER A 452 -18.38 11.49 -2.16
N LYS A 453 -18.40 10.36 -2.89
CA LYS A 453 -18.92 10.33 -4.25
C LYS A 453 -20.37 10.83 -4.33
N LEU A 454 -21.24 10.43 -3.40
CA LEU A 454 -22.63 10.92 -3.37
C LEU A 454 -22.72 12.44 -3.18
N VAL A 455 -21.90 13.01 -2.30
CA VAL A 455 -21.91 14.47 -2.09
C VAL A 455 -21.42 15.20 -3.35
N LEU A 456 -20.40 14.67 -4.05
CA LEU A 456 -19.94 15.24 -5.32
C LEU A 456 -21.03 15.16 -6.39
N ASP A 457 -21.62 13.98 -6.59
CA ASP A 457 -22.67 13.76 -7.59
C ASP A 457 -23.91 14.65 -7.34
N ILE A 458 -24.28 14.91 -6.08
CA ILE A 458 -25.37 15.85 -5.74
C ILE A 458 -24.98 17.30 -6.07
N LEU A 459 -23.73 17.71 -5.80
CA LEU A 459 -23.25 19.05 -6.13
C LEU A 459 -23.20 19.27 -7.65
N ASP A 460 -22.88 18.22 -8.42
CA ASP A 460 -22.80 18.27 -9.88
C ASP A 460 -24.19 18.25 -10.55
N GLU A 461 -25.24 17.76 -9.87
CA GLU A 461 -26.63 17.79 -10.36
C GLU A 461 -27.23 19.20 -10.51
N GLY A 462 -26.61 20.24 -9.93
CA GLY A 462 -27.10 21.61 -10.10
C GLY A 462 -26.37 22.65 -9.26
N GLU A 463 -26.26 23.88 -9.79
CA GLU A 463 -25.45 24.97 -9.22
C GLU A 463 -25.85 25.42 -7.79
N ASN A 464 -27.05 25.05 -7.31
CA ASN A 464 -27.57 25.41 -5.98
C ASN A 464 -27.85 24.21 -5.06
N ASN A 465 -27.31 23.02 -5.37
CA ASN A 465 -27.54 21.81 -4.57
C ASN A 465 -26.72 21.76 -3.26
N THR A 466 -25.88 22.77 -2.99
CA THR A 466 -25.15 22.90 -1.72
C THR A 466 -26.08 22.84 -0.50
N LYS A 467 -27.27 23.47 -0.59
CA LYS A 467 -28.26 23.42 0.49
C LYS A 467 -28.76 21.99 0.76
N GLN A 468 -28.96 21.20 -0.29
CA GLN A 468 -29.41 19.81 -0.16
C GLN A 468 -28.34 18.94 0.50
N CYS A 469 -27.06 19.13 0.15
CA CYS A 469 -25.95 18.46 0.83
C CYS A 469 -25.85 18.86 2.32
N ILE A 470 -26.07 20.15 2.63
CA ILE A 470 -26.11 20.65 4.01
C ILE A 470 -27.23 19.96 4.79
N ASP A 471 -28.45 19.93 4.26
CA ASP A 471 -29.60 19.33 4.93
C ASP A 471 -29.40 17.82 5.13
N LEU A 472 -28.81 17.14 4.15
CA LEU A 472 -28.47 15.72 4.21
C LEU A 472 -27.45 15.42 5.32
N LEU A 473 -26.34 16.17 5.36
CA LEU A 473 -25.31 15.96 6.38
C LEU A 473 -25.75 16.42 7.78
N LYS A 474 -26.61 17.43 7.89
CA LYS A 474 -27.24 17.83 9.16
C LYS A 474 -28.12 16.72 9.71
N LEU A 475 -28.95 16.12 8.86
CA LEU A 475 -29.79 14.99 9.26
C LEU A 475 -28.92 13.80 9.68
N ALA A 476 -27.86 13.48 8.93
CA ALA A 476 -26.92 12.43 9.31
C ALA A 476 -26.23 12.73 10.65
N SER A 477 -25.79 13.98 10.88
CA SER A 477 -25.18 14.43 12.13
C SER A 477 -26.13 14.30 13.33
N PHE A 478 -27.44 14.53 13.13
CA PHE A 478 -28.47 14.32 14.15
C PHE A 478 -28.73 12.84 14.41
N LEU A 479 -28.83 12.03 13.36
CA LEU A 479 -29.06 10.57 13.47
C LEU A 479 -27.88 9.85 14.15
N PHE A 480 -26.66 10.28 13.85
CA PHE A 480 -25.42 9.74 14.39
C PHE A 480 -24.77 10.75 15.34
N SER A 481 -25.49 11.11 16.41
CA SER A 481 -25.12 12.20 17.32
C SER A 481 -23.77 12.03 18.02
N THR A 482 -23.25 10.82 18.13
CA THR A 482 -21.94 10.52 18.72
C THR A 482 -20.79 10.53 17.70
N ASP A 483 -21.06 10.44 16.39
CA ASP A 483 -19.99 10.36 15.38
C ASP A 483 -19.52 11.78 14.98
N PRO A 484 -18.23 12.13 15.15
CA PRO A 484 -17.68 13.43 14.78
C PRO A 484 -17.50 13.64 13.27
N VAL A 485 -17.56 12.59 12.44
CA VAL A 485 -17.23 12.70 11.01
C VAL A 485 -18.26 13.49 10.20
N TYR A 486 -19.54 13.47 10.59
CA TYR A 486 -20.61 14.21 9.92
C TYR A 486 -20.52 15.72 10.18
N PRO A 487 -20.40 16.22 11.42
CA PRO A 487 -20.15 17.64 11.67
C PRO A 487 -18.81 18.09 11.08
N GLN A 488 -17.78 17.25 11.07
CA GLN A 488 -16.53 17.54 10.35
C GLN A 488 -16.76 17.72 8.84
N ALA A 489 -17.54 16.84 8.20
CA ALA A 489 -17.86 16.95 6.78
C ALA A 489 -18.70 18.20 6.49
N LEU A 490 -19.63 18.57 7.37
CA LEU A 490 -20.40 19.82 7.29
C LEU A 490 -19.49 21.04 7.33
N ALA A 491 -18.56 21.12 8.29
CA ALA A 491 -17.61 22.22 8.39
C ALA A 491 -16.86 22.41 7.07
N ARG A 492 -16.37 21.31 6.49
CA ARG A 492 -15.68 21.29 5.20
C ARG A 492 -16.56 21.75 4.04
N LEU A 493 -17.81 21.30 3.98
CA LEU A 493 -18.76 21.72 2.95
C LEU A 493 -19.00 23.24 3.01
N TYR A 494 -19.17 23.79 4.23
CA TYR A 494 -19.37 25.23 4.44
C TYR A 494 -18.19 26.06 3.93
N TYR A 495 -16.96 25.82 4.38
CA TYR A 495 -15.87 26.71 3.99
C TYR A 495 -15.42 26.53 2.53
N ILE A 496 -15.63 25.35 1.93
CA ILE A 496 -15.22 25.04 0.55
C ILE A 496 -16.29 25.42 -0.48
N LYS A 497 -17.56 25.02 -0.29
CA LYS A 497 -18.59 25.08 -1.34
C LYS A 497 -19.65 26.16 -1.13
N VAL A 498 -19.87 26.64 0.10
CA VAL A 498 -20.86 27.68 0.37
C VAL A 498 -20.33 29.05 -0.07
N LYS A 499 -21.22 29.88 -0.63
CA LYS A 499 -20.92 31.23 -1.12
C LYS A 499 -21.41 32.34 -0.17
N GLU A 500 -22.32 32.03 0.74
CA GLU A 500 -22.86 32.95 1.76
C GLU A 500 -21.74 33.57 2.62
N GLU A 501 -21.94 34.79 3.11
CA GLU A 501 -20.92 35.54 3.86
C GLU A 501 -20.60 34.90 5.21
N ASN A 502 -21.62 34.42 5.93
CA ASN A 502 -21.49 33.76 7.24
C ASN A 502 -20.98 32.30 7.16
N LYS A 503 -20.48 31.85 5.99
CA LYS A 503 -20.07 30.46 5.79
C LYS A 503 -18.96 30.02 6.74
N PHE A 504 -18.05 30.91 7.12
CA PHE A 504 -16.96 30.58 8.03
C PHE A 504 -17.45 30.44 9.46
N GLU A 505 -18.36 31.32 9.91
CA GLU A 505 -19.01 31.18 11.22
C GLU A 505 -19.75 29.84 11.34
N LYS A 506 -20.50 29.45 10.29
CA LYS A 506 -21.15 28.14 10.24
C LYS A 506 -20.14 26.99 10.22
N ALA A 507 -19.06 27.13 9.47
CA ALA A 507 -18.01 26.11 9.42
C ALA A 507 -17.33 25.92 10.78
N GLU A 508 -17.04 27.01 11.51
CA GLU A 508 -16.45 27.00 12.84
C GLU A 508 -17.39 26.35 13.88
N GLN A 509 -18.70 26.66 13.81
CA GLN A 509 -19.72 26.01 14.65
C GLN A 509 -19.72 24.48 14.47
N TRP A 510 -19.70 24.01 13.23
CA TRP A 510 -19.67 22.58 12.93
C TRP A 510 -18.34 21.90 13.25
N ALA A 511 -17.21 22.60 13.06
CA ALA A 511 -15.90 22.10 13.47
C ALA A 511 -15.83 21.93 15.00
N THR A 512 -16.35 22.92 15.74
CA THR A 512 -16.44 22.86 17.20
C THR A 512 -17.36 21.72 17.65
N GLU A 513 -18.50 21.51 16.98
CA GLU A 513 -19.39 20.37 17.25
C GLU A 513 -18.69 19.02 17.01
N ALA A 514 -17.87 18.90 15.96
CA ALA A 514 -17.08 17.69 15.73
C ALA A 514 -16.07 17.44 16.85
N ILE A 515 -15.36 18.48 17.29
CA ILE A 515 -14.39 18.39 18.40
C ILE A 515 -15.09 18.04 19.71
N LYS A 516 -16.28 18.58 19.98
CA LYS A 516 -17.07 18.23 21.18
C LYS A 516 -17.40 16.75 21.25
N ARG A 517 -17.64 16.11 20.10
CA ARG A 517 -17.94 14.67 20.02
C ARG A 517 -16.70 13.79 20.17
N ASP A 518 -15.53 14.27 19.76
CA ASP A 518 -14.26 13.55 19.89
C ASP A 518 -13.08 14.51 20.05
N GLN A 519 -12.64 14.69 21.31
CA GLN A 519 -11.57 15.62 21.67
C GLN A 519 -10.18 14.99 21.62
N GLU A 520 -10.09 13.66 21.50
CA GLU A 520 -8.81 12.95 21.46
C GLU A 520 -8.24 12.93 20.05
N LYS A 521 -9.10 12.93 19.03
CA LYS A 521 -8.65 12.73 17.65
C LYS A 521 -8.02 13.97 17.01
N SER A 522 -6.74 13.88 16.67
CA SER A 522 -6.01 14.98 16.02
C SER A 522 -6.66 15.41 14.71
N HIS A 523 -7.01 14.47 13.84
CA HIS A 523 -7.66 14.77 12.56
C HIS A 523 -9.04 15.43 12.69
N ILE A 524 -9.73 15.29 13.83
CA ILE A 524 -10.98 16.02 14.09
C ILE A 524 -10.67 17.48 14.41
N LYS A 525 -9.66 17.74 15.27
CA LYS A 525 -9.19 19.09 15.60
C LYS A 525 -8.61 19.86 14.42
N ASP A 526 -7.93 19.18 13.49
CA ASP A 526 -7.39 19.76 12.23
C ASP A 526 -8.45 20.61 11.52
N THR A 527 -9.71 20.15 11.54
CA THR A 527 -10.84 20.83 10.90
C THR A 527 -10.97 22.30 11.30
N LEU A 528 -10.83 22.63 12.58
CA LEU A 528 -10.98 24.00 13.05
C LEU A 528 -9.85 24.89 12.54
N GLY A 529 -8.60 24.43 12.65
CA GLY A 529 -7.43 25.12 12.09
C GLY A 529 -7.56 25.35 10.59
N GLN A 530 -8.03 24.35 9.84
CA GLN A 530 -8.29 24.48 8.40
C GLN A 530 -9.39 25.50 8.08
N VAL A 531 -10.48 25.53 8.85
CA VAL A 531 -11.57 26.50 8.67
C VAL A 531 -11.03 27.92 8.87
N CYS A 532 -10.37 28.19 10.00
CA CYS A 532 -9.85 29.52 10.32
C CYS A 532 -8.74 29.94 9.34
N LYS A 533 -7.88 29.02 8.88
CA LYS A 533 -6.88 29.31 7.83
C LYS A 533 -7.53 29.72 6.51
N ASN A 534 -8.59 29.03 6.09
CA ASN A 534 -9.32 29.38 4.86
C ASN A 534 -10.10 30.69 5.03
N HIS A 535 -10.66 30.93 6.22
CA HIS A 535 -11.29 32.20 6.59
C HIS A 535 -10.29 33.35 6.45
N LEU A 536 -9.10 33.21 7.05
CA LEU A 536 -8.01 34.18 6.97
C LEU A 536 -7.63 34.48 5.53
N ARG A 537 -7.38 33.44 4.73
CA ARG A 537 -6.97 33.57 3.33
C ARG A 537 -8.02 34.28 2.49
N ASN A 538 -9.31 33.97 2.71
CA ASN A 538 -10.41 34.60 1.99
C ASN A 538 -10.60 36.06 2.43
N HIS A 539 -10.57 36.34 3.73
CA HIS A 539 -10.75 37.69 4.27
C HIS A 539 -9.62 38.61 3.82
N PHE A 540 -8.37 38.15 3.91
CA PHE A 540 -7.20 38.91 3.48
C PHE A 540 -7.27 39.30 2.00
N LYS A 541 -7.65 38.35 1.13
CA LYS A 541 -7.83 38.60 -0.31
C LYS A 541 -8.92 39.62 -0.63
N LYS A 542 -9.99 39.69 0.17
CA LYS A 542 -11.13 40.58 -0.09
C LYS A 542 -10.92 41.98 0.47
N THR A 543 -10.50 42.08 1.72
CA THR A 543 -10.69 43.32 2.48
C THR A 543 -9.41 44.14 2.60
N PHE A 544 -8.21 43.52 2.51
CA PHE A 544 -6.82 44.06 2.62
C PHE A 544 -6.52 45.09 3.74
N ARG A 545 -7.52 45.75 4.33
CA ARG A 545 -7.43 46.96 5.16
C ARG A 545 -7.75 46.72 6.63
N ASP A 546 -8.23 45.53 7.01
CA ASP A 546 -8.50 45.19 8.41
C ASP A 546 -7.51 44.13 8.92
N ILE A 547 -6.28 44.60 9.17
CA ILE A 547 -5.20 43.77 9.70
C ILE A 547 -5.57 43.24 11.09
N LYS A 548 -6.27 44.02 11.91
CA LYS A 548 -6.66 43.61 13.27
C LYS A 548 -7.57 42.38 13.26
N VAL A 549 -8.61 42.38 12.41
CA VAL A 549 -9.49 41.21 12.24
C VAL A 549 -8.71 40.02 11.65
N CYS A 550 -7.83 40.25 10.67
CA CYS A 550 -7.00 39.18 10.12
C CYS A 550 -6.12 38.55 11.20
N LEU A 551 -5.48 39.33 12.07
CA LEU A 551 -4.66 38.83 13.16
C LEU A 551 -5.47 38.03 14.20
N ALA A 552 -6.73 38.42 14.47
CA ALA A 552 -7.62 37.66 15.34
C ALA A 552 -8.00 36.29 14.74
N ILE A 553 -8.32 36.25 13.43
CA ILE A 553 -8.59 35.00 12.72
C ILE A 553 -7.32 34.13 12.66
N ALA A 554 -6.16 34.74 12.43
CA ALA A 554 -4.88 34.04 12.37
C ALA A 554 -4.51 33.41 13.71
N LYS A 555 -4.73 34.12 14.82
CA LYS A 555 -4.57 33.57 16.17
C LYS A 555 -5.47 32.35 16.39
N SER A 556 -6.74 32.43 15.99
CA SER A 556 -7.69 31.31 16.09
C SER A 556 -7.24 30.10 15.27
N ALA A 557 -6.66 30.33 14.07
CA ALA A 557 -6.09 29.26 13.25
C ALA A 557 -4.86 28.62 13.89
N ILE A 558 -3.95 29.44 14.45
CA ILE A 558 -2.76 28.98 15.17
C ILE A 558 -3.15 28.13 16.38
N ASP A 559 -4.11 28.60 17.18
CA ASP A 559 -4.60 27.88 18.37
C ASP A 559 -5.23 26.54 17.95
N GLY A 560 -6.04 26.52 16.89
CA GLY A 560 -6.62 25.28 16.36
C GLY A 560 -5.56 24.26 15.90
N PHE A 561 -4.52 24.69 15.19
CA PHE A 561 -3.42 23.80 14.79
C PHE A 561 -2.52 23.39 15.95
N HIS A 562 -2.39 24.22 16.98
CA HIS A 562 -1.67 23.87 18.19
C HIS A 562 -2.40 22.80 19.00
N ASP A 563 -3.72 22.91 19.13
CA ASP A 563 -4.54 21.90 19.81
C ASP A 563 -4.58 20.57 19.05
N GLU A 564 -4.54 20.62 17.71
CA GLU A 564 -4.37 19.44 16.88
C GLU A 564 -3.00 18.79 17.09
N ALA A 565 -1.92 19.57 17.06
CA ALA A 565 -0.56 19.06 17.29
C ALA A 565 -0.45 18.40 18.68
N LYS A 566 -1.02 19.01 19.73
CA LYS A 566 -1.11 18.40 21.07
C LYS A 566 -1.85 17.06 21.06
N ALA A 567 -2.97 16.97 20.34
CA ALA A 567 -3.69 15.70 20.23
C ALA A 567 -2.87 14.64 19.49
N ALA A 568 -2.14 15.01 18.44
CA ALA A 568 -1.25 14.09 17.71
C ALA A 568 -0.09 13.59 18.61
N GLU A 569 0.43 14.44 19.49
CA GLU A 569 1.43 14.04 20.50
C GLU A 569 0.90 12.98 21.47
N VAL A 570 -0.38 13.02 21.84
CA VAL A 570 -1.01 12.02 22.72
C VAL A 570 -1.37 10.74 21.95
N GLU A 571 -1.87 10.85 20.73
CA GLU A 571 -2.22 9.70 19.88
C GLU A 571 -1.01 8.82 19.55
N SER A 572 0.16 9.43 19.35
CA SER A 572 1.39 8.71 19.00
C SER A 572 1.96 7.88 20.14
N GLU A 573 1.57 8.13 21.40
CA GLU A 573 1.89 7.26 22.53
C GLU A 573 1.19 5.89 22.43
N LYS A 574 0.11 5.80 21.64
CA LYS A 574 -0.65 4.56 21.38
C LYS A 574 -0.09 3.75 20.19
N ASP A 575 1.17 3.97 19.81
CA ASP A 575 1.86 3.33 18.67
C ASP A 575 1.10 3.50 17.34
N THR A 576 0.59 4.71 17.12
CA THR A 576 -0.11 5.09 15.87
C THR A 576 0.76 6.01 15.02
N ARG A 577 0.52 6.03 13.70
CA ARG A 577 1.25 6.93 12.77
C ARG A 577 1.04 8.38 13.18
N PHE A 578 2.13 9.10 13.45
CA PHE A 578 2.10 10.49 13.88
C PHE A 578 1.47 11.40 12.82
N ASN A 579 0.53 12.25 13.25
CA ASN A 579 -0.10 13.25 12.40
C ASN A 579 0.65 14.58 12.50
N ASN A 580 1.37 14.96 11.44
CA ASN A 580 2.14 16.21 11.37
C ASN A 580 1.34 17.44 10.92
N ARG A 581 0.04 17.29 10.62
CA ARG A 581 -0.77 18.34 9.99
C ARG A 581 -0.86 19.62 10.82
N GLY A 582 -0.85 19.52 12.15
CA GLY A 582 -0.91 20.69 13.02
C GLY A 582 0.36 21.52 12.95
N GLN A 583 1.51 20.84 12.92
CA GLN A 583 2.79 21.52 12.75
C GLN A 583 2.87 22.20 11.38
N PHE A 584 2.43 21.50 10.32
CA PHE A 584 2.45 22.06 8.97
C PHE A 584 1.43 23.20 8.77
N GLY A 585 0.20 23.01 9.27
CA GLY A 585 -0.89 23.99 9.17
C GLY A 585 -0.55 25.31 9.85
N PHE A 586 0.16 25.27 10.98
CA PHE A 586 0.72 26.46 11.61
C PHE A 586 1.65 27.25 10.69
N LEU A 587 2.60 26.57 10.02
CA LEU A 587 3.54 27.22 9.09
C LEU A 587 2.80 27.82 7.89
N GLN A 588 1.76 27.15 7.39
CA GLN A 588 0.92 27.69 6.32
C GLN A 588 0.17 28.97 6.75
N VAL A 589 -0.28 29.05 8.01
CA VAL A 589 -0.88 30.28 8.55
C VAL A 589 0.18 31.38 8.65
N CYS A 590 1.39 31.07 9.12
CA CYS A 590 2.49 32.03 9.19
C CYS A 590 2.89 32.59 7.81
N ASN A 591 2.91 31.75 6.76
CA ASN A 591 3.10 32.23 5.40
C ASN A 591 2.05 33.27 4.99
N ILE A 592 0.77 33.04 5.33
CA ILE A 592 -0.30 34.01 5.07
C ILE A 592 -0.12 35.29 5.90
N ILE A 593 0.24 35.17 7.19
CA ILE A 593 0.49 36.31 8.07
C ILE A 593 1.63 37.18 7.53
N HIS A 594 2.73 36.59 7.08
CA HIS A 594 3.85 37.34 6.52
C HIS A 594 3.41 38.20 5.33
N ASP A 595 2.56 37.66 4.44
CA ASP A 595 2.04 38.40 3.28
C ASP A 595 1.20 39.64 3.69
N MET A 596 0.64 39.65 4.92
CA MET A 596 -0.10 40.79 5.47
C MET A 596 0.78 41.92 5.99
N ARG A 597 2.08 41.67 6.21
CA ARG A 597 3.05 42.61 6.79
C ARG A 597 2.59 43.25 8.13
N PRO A 598 2.30 42.43 9.17
CA PRO A 598 1.90 42.94 10.47
C PRO A 598 3.07 43.62 11.20
N GLU A 599 2.78 44.22 12.36
CA GLU A 599 3.78 44.87 13.20
C GLU A 599 4.92 43.92 13.63
N GLN A 600 6.12 44.48 13.77
CA GLN A 600 7.34 43.72 14.04
C GLN A 600 7.30 42.96 15.36
N GLU A 601 6.58 43.46 16.36
CA GLU A 601 6.38 42.79 17.65
C GLU A 601 5.64 41.46 17.46
N TYR A 602 4.57 41.45 16.65
CA TYR A 602 3.82 40.24 16.34
C TYR A 602 4.67 39.22 15.57
N ILE A 603 5.44 39.68 14.57
CA ILE A 603 6.40 38.82 13.84
C ILE A 603 7.40 38.18 14.79
N SER A 604 7.95 38.97 15.72
CA SER A 604 8.94 38.51 16.69
C SER A 604 8.37 37.45 17.64
N SER A 605 7.10 37.57 18.03
CA SER A 605 6.42 36.58 18.88
C SER A 605 6.30 35.19 18.24
N LEU A 606 6.28 35.10 16.90
CA LEU A 606 6.13 33.83 16.17
C LEU A 606 7.45 33.12 15.88
N LYS A 607 8.60 33.82 15.93
CA LYS A 607 9.90 33.28 15.48
C LYS A 607 10.27 31.98 16.17
N GLY A 608 10.20 31.90 17.50
CA GLY A 608 10.55 30.68 18.24
C GLY A 608 9.67 29.47 17.87
N LEU A 609 8.37 29.71 17.64
CA LEU A 609 7.42 28.66 17.25
C LEU A 609 7.64 28.18 15.81
N ILE A 610 8.03 29.08 14.90
CA ILE A 610 8.38 28.76 13.52
C ILE A 610 9.68 27.97 13.48
N GLU A 611 10.71 28.41 14.21
CA GLU A 611 11.99 27.72 14.26
C GLU A 611 11.86 26.30 14.81
N SER A 612 11.09 26.10 15.88
CA SER A 612 10.82 24.77 16.45
C SER A 612 10.18 23.82 15.42
N ARG A 613 9.22 24.31 14.63
CA ARG A 613 8.53 23.52 13.60
C ARG A 613 9.38 23.30 12.36
N TYR A 614 10.19 24.28 11.96
CA TYR A 614 11.19 24.12 10.93
C TYR A 614 12.17 23.01 11.32
N ASN A 615 12.72 23.06 12.54
CA ASN A 615 13.64 22.03 13.05
C ASN A 615 12.97 20.65 13.01
N PHE A 616 11.69 20.54 13.38
CA PHE A 616 10.92 19.29 13.26
C PHE A 616 10.89 18.77 11.82
N PHE A 617 10.47 19.61 10.86
CA PHE A 617 10.34 19.18 9.46
C PHE A 617 11.68 18.90 8.80
N GLU A 618 12.75 19.60 9.19
CA GLU A 618 14.09 19.42 8.65
C GLU A 618 14.57 17.97 8.81
N TRP A 619 14.56 17.42 10.03
CA TRP A 619 14.93 16.01 10.22
C TRP A 619 13.82 15.03 9.82
N TYR A 620 12.54 15.40 9.96
CA TYR A 620 11.41 14.52 9.63
C TYR A 620 11.41 14.14 8.15
N LEU A 621 11.68 15.11 7.28
CA LEU A 621 11.71 14.93 5.83
C LEU A 621 13.00 14.27 5.35
N VAL A 622 14.15 14.56 5.99
CA VAL A 622 15.44 13.98 5.61
C VAL A 622 15.54 12.51 6.02
N TYR A 623 15.09 12.16 7.23
CA TYR A 623 15.24 10.80 7.76
C TYR A 623 14.14 9.83 7.31
N SER A 624 13.03 10.32 6.72
CA SER A 624 11.89 9.46 6.43
C SER A 624 11.00 9.88 5.25
N ARG A 625 10.33 8.91 4.64
CA ARG A 625 9.33 9.09 3.57
C ARG A 625 8.00 8.41 3.92
N PRO A 626 6.87 8.81 3.28
CA PRO A 626 5.58 8.18 3.52
C PRO A 626 5.58 6.65 3.33
N SER A 627 6.25 6.16 2.28
CA SER A 627 6.56 4.76 2.08
C SER A 627 7.80 4.64 1.18
N ILE A 628 8.20 3.43 0.82
CA ILE A 628 9.30 3.24 -0.13
C ILE A 628 8.96 3.69 -1.55
N LYS A 629 7.69 3.56 -1.96
CA LYS A 629 7.18 3.91 -3.31
C LYS A 629 6.50 5.27 -3.39
N GLU A 630 6.38 5.97 -2.26
CA GLU A 630 5.69 7.26 -2.17
C GLU A 630 6.66 8.29 -1.61
N GLU A 631 6.95 9.32 -2.40
CA GLU A 631 7.71 10.48 -1.94
C GLU A 631 6.81 11.47 -1.17
N GLU A 632 7.44 12.34 -0.37
CA GLU A 632 6.71 13.45 0.23
C GLU A 632 6.31 14.44 -0.86
N LYS A 633 5.17 15.11 -0.70
CA LYS A 633 4.72 16.08 -1.71
C LYS A 633 5.63 17.30 -1.71
N ASP A 634 6.09 17.71 -2.90
CA ASP A 634 7.04 18.81 -3.11
C ASP A 634 6.68 20.08 -2.34
N TYR A 635 5.40 20.45 -2.36
CA TYR A 635 4.91 21.67 -1.71
C TYR A 635 5.15 21.70 -0.19
N ILE A 636 5.33 20.54 0.48
CA ILE A 636 5.57 20.50 1.93
C ILE A 636 6.93 21.08 2.26
N CYS A 637 7.97 20.64 1.56
CA CYS A 637 9.32 21.16 1.73
C CYS A 637 9.37 22.65 1.36
N GLU A 638 8.77 23.01 0.21
CA GLU A 638 8.71 24.39 -0.26
C GLU A 638 8.02 25.34 0.75
N ASP A 639 6.84 24.97 1.27
CA ASP A 639 6.09 25.81 2.22
C ASP A 639 6.85 25.99 3.56
N VAL A 640 7.50 24.94 4.05
CA VAL A 640 8.29 24.95 5.29
C VAL A 640 9.49 25.89 5.15
N GLU A 641 10.29 25.69 4.10
CA GLU A 641 11.48 26.51 3.84
C GLU A 641 11.10 27.96 3.57
N LYS A 642 10.06 28.19 2.75
CA LYS A 642 9.54 29.53 2.48
C LYS A 642 9.15 30.26 3.77
N CYS A 643 8.46 29.58 4.69
CA CYS A 643 8.08 30.16 5.98
C CYS A 643 9.30 30.55 6.82
N TYR A 644 10.35 29.74 6.81
CA TYR A 644 11.59 30.08 7.51
C TYR A 644 12.24 31.33 6.90
N LYS A 645 12.43 31.35 5.57
CA LYS A 645 13.01 32.49 4.83
C LYS A 645 12.27 33.80 5.12
N HIS A 646 10.94 33.75 5.16
CA HIS A 646 10.07 34.89 5.44
C HIS A 646 10.33 35.56 6.81
N TYR A 647 10.53 34.77 7.87
CA TYR A 647 10.61 35.30 9.24
C TYR A 647 12.03 35.55 9.74
N PHE A 648 13.02 34.92 9.12
CA PHE A 648 14.40 34.96 9.59
C PHE A 648 15.32 35.82 8.73
N LYS A 649 14.89 36.30 7.54
CA LYS A 649 15.69 37.21 6.70
C LYS A 649 16.25 38.39 7.52
N GLN A 650 17.58 38.55 7.53
CA GLN A 650 18.27 39.60 8.29
C GLN A 650 18.83 40.69 7.36
N GLY A 651 18.44 41.95 7.58
CA GLY A 651 19.01 43.10 6.85
C GLY A 651 18.94 42.94 5.33
N GLU A 652 20.10 43.10 4.66
CA GLU A 652 20.25 42.95 3.21
C GLU A 652 20.47 41.50 2.74
N GLN A 653 20.63 40.52 3.66
CA GLN A 653 20.84 39.12 3.27
C GLN A 653 19.62 38.58 2.50
N THR A 654 19.88 37.66 1.56
CA THR A 654 18.80 36.92 0.92
C THR A 654 18.22 35.89 1.90
N GLY A 655 16.92 35.59 1.80
CA GLY A 655 16.31 34.55 2.64
C GLY A 655 16.98 33.18 2.46
N GLU A 656 17.53 32.93 1.27
CA GLU A 656 18.29 31.72 0.96
C GLU A 656 19.58 31.61 1.77
N MET A 657 20.33 32.71 1.91
CA MET A 657 21.54 32.73 2.76
C MET A 657 21.19 32.39 4.21
N THR A 658 20.17 33.02 4.78
CA THR A 658 19.74 32.73 6.16
C THR A 658 19.27 31.29 6.34
N LEU A 659 18.56 30.72 5.36
CA LEU A 659 18.15 29.31 5.41
C LEU A 659 19.38 28.39 5.36
N ASN A 660 20.35 28.68 4.50
CA ASN A 660 21.58 27.90 4.41
C ASN A 660 22.39 27.97 5.70
N GLU A 661 22.55 29.16 6.29
CA GLU A 661 23.16 29.33 7.63
C GLU A 661 22.43 28.50 8.71
N LYS A 662 21.10 28.36 8.61
CA LYS A 662 20.32 27.52 9.52
C LYS A 662 20.59 26.02 9.28
N LYS A 663 20.59 25.57 8.03
CA LYS A 663 20.87 24.18 7.64
C LYS A 663 22.26 23.73 8.11
N MET A 664 23.25 24.62 8.13
CA MET A 664 24.59 24.32 8.65
C MET A 664 24.62 23.96 10.15
N LYS A 665 23.60 24.33 10.91
CA LYS A 665 23.54 24.14 12.37
C LYS A 665 22.85 22.85 12.79
N SER A 666 22.53 21.95 11.86
CA SER A 666 21.90 20.67 12.16
C SER A 666 22.39 19.55 11.25
N PHE A 667 22.33 18.31 11.75
CA PHE A 667 22.78 17.14 11.00
C PHE A 667 21.93 16.92 9.75
N ALA A 668 20.61 16.98 9.90
CA ALA A 668 19.67 16.86 8.78
C ALA A 668 19.82 18.00 7.76
N GLY A 669 20.07 19.23 8.23
CA GLY A 669 20.32 20.37 7.36
C GLY A 669 21.61 20.22 6.55
N LEU A 670 22.68 19.70 7.13
CA LEU A 670 23.92 19.40 6.40
C LEU A 670 23.70 18.35 5.30
N LEU A 671 22.93 17.30 5.57
CA LEU A 671 22.60 16.27 4.56
C LEU A 671 21.85 16.82 3.35
N HIS A 672 21.17 17.97 3.48
CA HIS A 672 20.55 18.62 2.33
C HIS A 672 21.57 19.02 1.25
N PHE A 673 22.81 19.37 1.63
CA PHE A 673 23.87 19.73 0.68
C PHE A 673 24.41 18.55 -0.13
N LEU A 674 24.10 17.31 0.26
CA LEU A 674 24.36 16.13 -0.58
C LEU A 674 23.37 16.04 -1.77
N GLN A 675 22.26 16.78 -1.71
CA GLN A 675 21.20 16.80 -2.72
C GLN A 675 21.17 18.12 -3.51
N SER A 676 21.93 19.14 -3.09
CA SER A 676 21.93 20.50 -3.65
C SER A 676 23.35 20.97 -4.05
N ASP A 677 23.53 22.26 -4.35
CA ASP A 677 24.81 22.82 -4.79
C ASP A 677 25.83 22.87 -3.64
N ILE A 678 26.85 21.99 -3.72
CA ILE A 678 27.94 21.89 -2.74
C ILE A 678 28.74 23.19 -2.59
N ASN A 679 28.73 24.07 -3.59
CA ASN A 679 29.45 25.35 -3.54
C ASN A 679 28.98 26.21 -2.35
N VAL A 680 27.72 26.05 -1.91
CA VAL A 680 27.17 26.74 -0.73
C VAL A 680 27.81 26.23 0.56
N LEU A 681 28.11 24.94 0.66
CA LEU A 681 28.83 24.37 1.80
C LEU A 681 30.26 24.91 1.87
N GLU A 682 30.95 24.97 0.73
CA GLU A 682 32.33 25.47 0.67
C GLU A 682 32.44 26.94 1.10
N GLN A 683 31.55 27.80 0.59
CA GLN A 683 31.56 29.23 0.92
C GLN A 683 31.31 29.50 2.41
N ASN A 684 30.56 28.63 3.07
CA ASN A 684 30.18 28.77 4.48
C ASN A 684 30.96 27.82 5.40
N TRP A 685 31.95 27.09 4.88
CA TRP A 685 32.76 26.13 5.63
C TRP A 685 33.42 26.76 6.86
N ASN A 686 33.95 27.97 6.72
CA ASN A 686 34.61 28.71 7.79
C ASN A 686 33.69 29.02 8.99
N ALA A 687 32.37 28.89 8.83
CA ALA A 687 31.41 29.05 9.92
C ALA A 687 31.23 27.77 10.76
N ILE A 688 31.70 26.61 10.29
CA ILE A 688 31.76 25.38 11.08
C ILE A 688 33.10 25.39 11.82
N GLU A 689 33.10 25.95 13.02
CA GLU A 689 34.30 25.99 13.87
C GLU A 689 34.85 24.58 14.12
N ASN A 690 36.18 24.45 14.10
CA ASN A 690 36.86 23.25 14.56
C ASN A 690 36.40 22.96 16.01
N PRO A 691 35.86 21.76 16.32
CA PRO A 691 35.27 21.48 17.61
C PRO A 691 36.20 21.74 18.80
N GLN A 692 35.67 22.34 19.85
CA GLN A 692 36.22 22.18 21.20
C GLN A 692 36.02 20.73 21.66
N SER A 693 36.94 20.18 22.45
CA SER A 693 37.07 18.73 22.67
C SER A 693 35.88 18.04 23.34
N ASP A 694 34.92 18.76 23.93
CA ASP A 694 33.80 18.22 24.70
C ASP A 694 32.40 18.45 24.09
N ASN A 695 32.25 19.26 23.04
CA ASN A 695 30.95 19.58 22.45
C ASN A 695 30.54 18.56 21.37
N GLU A 696 29.71 17.58 21.76
CA GLU A 696 29.18 16.55 20.85
C GLU A 696 28.50 17.13 19.61
N THR A 697 27.68 18.18 19.75
CA THR A 697 26.91 18.71 18.62
C THR A 697 27.84 19.33 17.58
N GLN A 698 28.81 20.16 18.00
CA GLN A 698 29.78 20.74 17.07
C GLN A 698 30.62 19.66 16.38
N MET A 699 31.07 18.65 17.14
CA MET A 699 31.88 17.57 16.59
C MET A 699 31.11 16.73 15.56
N VAL A 700 29.86 16.36 15.87
CA VAL A 700 28.98 15.61 14.95
C VAL A 700 28.76 16.38 13.64
N LEU A 701 28.51 17.70 13.72
CA LEU A 701 28.34 18.52 12.53
C LEU A 701 29.63 18.65 11.72
N TYR A 702 30.76 18.88 12.39
CA TYR A 702 32.07 19.02 11.74
C TYR A 702 32.49 17.74 11.00
N ILE A 703 32.31 16.58 11.63
CA ILE A 703 32.60 15.28 11.01
C ILE A 703 31.68 15.01 9.82
N LEU A 704 30.38 15.24 9.97
CA LEU A 704 29.44 15.06 8.86
C LEU A 704 29.82 15.97 7.68
N ALA A 705 30.19 17.22 7.93
CA ALA A 705 30.59 18.15 6.90
C ALA A 705 31.85 17.66 6.15
N ASN A 706 32.83 17.09 6.84
CA ASN A 706 34.00 16.44 6.22
C ASN A 706 33.62 15.21 5.38
N ILE A 707 32.70 14.38 5.87
CA ILE A 707 32.14 13.27 5.08
C ILE A 707 31.52 13.81 3.79
N ILE A 708 30.71 14.87 3.87
CA ILE A 708 30.06 15.47 2.70
C ILE A 708 31.11 16.02 1.72
N LEU A 709 32.09 16.80 2.18
CA LEU A 709 33.16 17.33 1.33
C LEU A 709 33.92 16.23 0.58
N SER A 710 34.20 15.12 1.27
CA SER A 710 34.86 13.97 0.64
C SER A 710 34.05 13.45 -0.56
N GLN A 711 32.72 13.48 -0.49
CA GLN A 711 31.86 13.03 -1.59
C GLN A 711 31.99 13.89 -2.85
N PHE A 712 32.53 15.11 -2.76
CA PHE A 712 32.67 16.02 -3.90
C PHE A 712 34.13 16.25 -4.32
N ASP A 713 35.04 15.35 -3.91
CA ASP A 713 36.48 15.44 -4.18
C ASP A 713 37.11 16.74 -3.65
N LYS A 714 36.58 17.28 -2.55
CA LYS A 714 37.07 18.52 -1.92
C LYS A 714 38.03 18.22 -0.76
N PRO A 715 38.96 19.15 -0.41
CA PRO A 715 39.83 18.98 0.74
C PRO A 715 39.03 18.77 2.02
N CYS A 716 39.33 17.71 2.77
CA CYS A 716 38.72 17.39 4.05
C CYS A 716 39.77 16.79 4.98
N GLU A 717 39.46 16.73 6.27
CA GLU A 717 40.32 16.07 7.26
C GLU A 717 40.49 14.58 6.94
N ASN A 718 41.61 14.00 7.40
CA ASN A 718 41.86 12.58 7.20
C ASN A 718 40.94 11.73 8.11
N LEU A 719 40.71 10.47 7.73
CA LEU A 719 39.83 9.57 8.48
C LEU A 719 40.32 9.32 9.91
N GLN A 720 41.63 9.22 10.13
CA GLN A 720 42.21 8.91 11.44
C GLN A 720 41.94 10.01 12.47
N ASP A 721 42.02 11.28 12.07
CA ASP A 721 41.77 12.42 12.94
C ASP A 721 40.29 12.49 13.33
N LEU A 722 39.39 12.29 12.36
CA LEU A 722 37.94 12.21 12.61
C LEU A 722 37.58 11.04 13.55
N GLN A 723 38.23 9.88 13.37
CA GLN A 723 38.07 8.72 14.25
C GLN A 723 38.58 9.04 15.66
N ALA A 724 39.78 9.62 15.80
CA ALA A 724 40.36 9.95 17.10
C ALA A 724 39.43 10.84 17.95
N TRP A 725 38.80 11.85 17.34
CA TRP A 725 37.87 12.73 18.05
C TRP A 725 36.61 12.01 18.55
N LEU A 726 35.98 11.18 17.71
CA LEU A 726 34.85 10.37 18.13
C LEU A 726 35.21 9.36 19.20
N GLN A 727 36.42 8.80 19.13
CA GLN A 727 36.90 7.83 20.10
C GLN A 727 37.11 8.49 21.48
N GLU A 728 37.63 9.72 21.54
CA GLU A 728 37.73 10.48 22.79
C GLU A 728 36.35 10.76 23.39
N LEU A 729 35.35 11.17 22.59
CA LEU A 729 33.98 11.33 23.07
C LEU A 729 33.36 10.00 23.53
N TRP A 730 33.62 8.90 22.83
CA TRP A 730 33.16 7.57 23.22
C TRP A 730 33.74 7.15 24.58
N LYS A 731 35.02 7.42 24.85
CA LYS A 731 35.68 7.11 26.12
C LYS A 731 35.12 7.90 27.30
N THR A 732 34.73 9.16 27.08
CA THR A 732 34.18 10.01 28.15
C THR A 732 32.79 9.55 28.57
N GLU A 733 31.91 9.24 27.62
CA GLU A 733 30.58 8.68 27.89
C GLU A 733 30.07 7.92 26.66
N GLU A 734 29.96 6.60 26.78
CA GLU A 734 29.49 5.72 25.69
C GLU A 734 27.96 5.73 25.51
N LYS A 735 27.20 6.04 26.58
CA LYS A 735 25.73 6.02 26.61
C LYS A 735 25.16 7.43 26.47
N HIS A 736 23.85 7.52 26.28
CA HIS A 736 23.08 8.78 26.32
C HIS A 736 23.44 9.85 25.26
N ARG A 737 24.30 9.52 24.29
CA ARG A 737 24.61 10.32 23.10
C ARG A 737 23.45 10.34 22.09
N SER A 738 23.53 11.27 21.13
CA SER A 738 22.54 11.44 20.06
C SER A 738 22.54 10.27 19.05
N PRO A 739 21.42 9.98 18.36
CA PRO A 739 21.39 9.00 17.27
C PRO A 739 22.39 9.34 16.15
N GLU A 740 22.60 10.63 15.89
CA GLU A 740 23.57 11.14 14.92
C GLU A 740 25.01 10.81 15.30
N PHE A 741 25.37 10.95 16.58
CA PHE A 741 26.70 10.54 17.07
C PHE A 741 26.95 9.06 16.81
N TYR A 742 26.02 8.19 17.20
CA TYR A 742 26.18 6.75 16.97
C TYR A 742 26.18 6.39 15.48
N LEU A 743 25.39 7.09 14.66
CA LEU A 743 25.45 6.94 13.21
C LEU A 743 26.87 7.22 12.70
N LEU A 744 27.51 8.31 13.13
CA LEU A 744 28.89 8.61 12.73
C LEU A 744 29.90 7.57 13.22
N ILE A 745 29.72 7.04 14.44
CA ILE A 745 30.53 5.91 14.92
C ILE A 745 30.39 4.73 13.96
N LEU A 746 29.16 4.34 13.59
CA LEU A 746 28.95 3.25 12.64
C LEU A 746 29.57 3.56 11.27
N LEU A 747 29.47 4.79 10.76
CA LEU A 747 30.02 5.14 9.44
C LEU A 747 31.56 5.13 9.40
N LEU A 748 32.22 5.69 10.44
CA LEU A 748 33.68 5.82 10.47
C LEU A 748 34.39 4.59 11.02
N PHE A 749 33.75 3.83 11.91
CA PHE A 749 34.33 2.64 12.53
C PHE A 749 33.75 1.33 12.02
N TRP A 750 32.81 1.35 11.06
CA TRP A 750 32.57 0.12 10.30
C TRP A 750 33.93 -0.31 9.75
N PRO A 751 34.40 -1.53 10.01
CA PRO A 751 35.82 -1.77 9.81
C PRO A 751 36.15 -1.68 8.31
N ASP A 752 37.41 -1.56 7.93
CA ASP A 752 37.85 -1.85 6.55
C ASP A 752 38.80 -3.05 6.61
N GLU A 753 38.95 -3.81 5.52
CA GLU A 753 40.02 -4.82 5.50
C GLU A 753 41.34 -4.06 5.67
N ALA A 754 42.05 -4.33 6.77
CA ALA A 754 43.28 -3.68 7.23
C ALA A 754 43.15 -2.20 7.68
N GLN A 755 42.47 -1.95 8.81
CA GLN A 755 42.83 -0.78 9.64
C GLN A 755 43.95 -1.16 10.62
N PRO A 756 45.00 -0.33 10.80
CA PRO A 756 46.02 -0.58 11.82
C PRO A 756 45.37 -0.69 13.20
N VAL A 757 45.95 -1.51 14.07
CA VAL A 757 45.44 -1.78 15.42
C VAL A 757 45.44 -0.48 16.24
N ILE A 758 44.35 0.26 16.18
CA ILE A 758 44.05 1.33 17.14
C ILE A 758 43.58 0.62 18.42
N ALA A 759 44.29 0.83 19.53
CA ALA A 759 43.84 0.36 20.83
C ALA A 759 42.51 1.05 21.22
N ASP A 760 41.61 0.32 21.88
CA ASP A 760 40.35 0.85 22.45
C ASP A 760 39.30 1.35 21.43
N LEU A 761 39.08 0.60 20.34
CA LEU A 761 38.03 0.89 19.35
C LEU A 761 36.59 0.84 19.95
N PRO A 762 35.67 1.72 19.52
CA PRO A 762 34.26 1.65 19.91
C PRO A 762 33.64 0.29 19.60
N ASN A 763 32.92 -0.30 20.57
CA ASN A 763 32.22 -1.56 20.34
C ASN A 763 30.97 -1.32 19.48
N LEU A 764 31.01 -1.76 18.22
CA LEU A 764 29.92 -1.55 17.28
C LEU A 764 28.61 -2.26 17.68
N LYS A 765 28.69 -3.38 18.41
CA LYS A 765 27.50 -4.08 18.91
C LYS A 765 26.76 -3.22 19.94
N ASP A 766 27.52 -2.65 20.88
CA ASP A 766 26.97 -1.75 21.90
C ASP A 766 26.48 -0.46 21.26
N CYS A 767 27.22 0.07 20.27
CA CYS A 767 26.81 1.23 19.47
C CYS A 767 25.44 1.02 18.80
N VAL A 768 25.20 -0.12 18.13
CA VAL A 768 23.88 -0.43 17.52
C VAL A 768 22.78 -0.45 18.58
N GLN A 769 23.05 -1.02 19.76
CA GLN A 769 22.08 -1.05 20.85
C GLN A 769 21.77 0.35 21.38
N TYR A 770 22.80 1.16 21.68
CA TYR A 770 22.63 2.52 22.19
C TYR A 770 22.00 3.45 21.15
N MET A 771 22.30 3.25 19.87
CA MET A 771 21.67 3.96 18.76
C MET A 771 20.16 3.68 18.70
N SER A 772 19.75 2.40 18.79
CA SER A 772 18.33 2.03 18.80
C SER A 772 17.60 2.69 19.96
N GLN A 773 18.18 2.66 21.18
CA GLN A 773 17.60 3.29 22.37
C GLN A 773 17.50 4.82 22.23
N SER A 774 18.53 5.45 21.68
CA SER A 774 18.55 6.89 21.45
C SER A 774 17.53 7.31 20.39
N TYR A 775 17.40 6.52 19.32
CA TYR A 775 16.37 6.69 18.29
C TYR A 775 14.96 6.51 18.86
N GLU A 776 14.73 5.49 19.68
CA GLU A 776 13.46 5.26 20.36
C GLU A 776 13.03 6.45 21.21
N LYS A 777 13.98 7.07 21.91
CA LYS A 777 13.73 8.25 22.73
C LYS A 777 13.48 9.53 21.90
N LYS A 778 14.22 9.73 20.80
CA LYS A 778 14.23 11.00 20.05
C LYS A 778 13.23 11.02 18.89
N TYR A 779 13.11 9.93 18.13
CA TYR A 779 12.46 9.93 16.81
C TYR A 779 11.32 8.93 16.63
N GLN A 780 11.34 7.79 17.33
CA GLN A 780 10.38 6.70 17.10
C GLN A 780 8.93 7.19 17.16
N LYS A 781 8.59 8.05 18.12
CA LYS A 781 7.25 8.65 18.25
C LYS A 781 6.75 9.30 16.95
N TYR A 782 7.64 9.98 16.24
CA TYR A 782 7.30 10.80 15.07
C TYR A 782 7.47 10.05 13.75
N LEU A 783 8.43 9.12 13.69
CA LEU A 783 8.75 8.36 12.49
C LEU A 783 8.06 6.99 12.43
N HIS A 784 7.27 6.63 13.45
CA HIS A 784 6.47 5.41 13.45
C HIS A 784 5.56 5.31 12.21
N GLY A 785 5.61 4.16 11.54
CA GLY A 785 4.81 3.88 10.34
C GLY A 785 5.27 4.62 9.07
N ARG A 786 6.44 5.26 9.11
CA ARG A 786 7.11 5.83 7.93
C ARG A 786 8.28 4.94 7.51
N TYR A 787 8.66 5.05 6.25
CA TYR A 787 9.86 4.41 5.74
C TYR A 787 11.08 5.24 6.15
N LEU A 788 12.03 4.62 6.87
CA LEU A 788 13.29 5.26 7.24
C LEU A 788 14.27 5.16 6.07
N VAL A 789 14.78 6.31 5.63
CA VAL A 789 15.68 6.39 4.47
C VAL A 789 17.09 6.00 4.88
N PRO A 790 17.75 5.04 4.20
CA PRO A 790 19.18 4.83 4.34
C PRO A 790 19.93 6.08 3.84
N LEU A 791 20.63 6.76 4.74
CA LEU A 791 21.35 8.00 4.46
C LEU A 791 22.65 7.70 3.72
N PHE A 792 23.36 6.66 4.15
CA PHE A 792 24.59 6.20 3.53
C PHE A 792 24.56 4.70 3.31
N PHE A 793 25.29 4.23 2.30
CA PHE A 793 25.59 2.83 2.05
C PHE A 793 27.09 2.60 2.10
N LEU A 794 27.48 1.36 2.37
CA LEU A 794 28.86 0.92 2.25
C LEU A 794 29.19 0.61 0.79
N GLY A 795 30.17 1.33 0.25
CA GLY A 795 30.71 1.19 -1.10
C GLY A 795 32.10 0.57 -1.14
N LYS A 796 32.60 0.35 -2.35
CA LYS A 796 33.90 -0.31 -2.61
C LYS A 796 35.12 0.61 -2.47
N GLY A 797 34.92 1.90 -2.21
CA GLY A 797 36.00 2.87 -2.02
C GLY A 797 36.77 2.65 -0.70
N SER A 798 37.85 3.42 -0.51
CA SER A 798 38.63 3.41 0.74
C SER A 798 38.46 4.71 1.53
N GLY A 799 38.71 4.67 2.84
CA GLY A 799 38.63 5.88 3.68
C GLY A 799 37.20 6.45 3.69
N LEU A 800 37.05 7.78 3.57
CA LEU A 800 35.72 8.41 3.50
C LEU A 800 34.98 8.14 2.18
N GLN A 801 35.68 7.81 1.10
CA GLN A 801 35.08 7.52 -0.22
C GLN A 801 34.31 6.19 -0.24
N ARG A 802 34.45 5.36 0.80
CA ARG A 802 33.64 4.15 0.97
C ARG A 802 32.18 4.46 1.33
N LEU A 803 31.89 5.65 1.83
CA LEU A 803 30.54 6.04 2.18
C LEU A 803 29.85 6.53 0.92
N VAL A 804 28.81 5.84 0.47
CA VAL A 804 28.05 6.20 -0.73
C VAL A 804 26.70 6.74 -0.29
N HIS A 805 26.45 8.03 -0.54
CA HIS A 805 25.13 8.60 -0.25
C HIS A 805 24.10 8.09 -1.26
N ALA A 806 22.90 7.73 -0.77
CA ALA A 806 21.83 7.12 -1.57
C ALA A 806 21.37 7.93 -2.80
N LEU A 807 21.69 9.23 -2.86
CA LEU A 807 21.17 10.17 -3.85
C LEU A 807 22.24 10.85 -4.73
N LYS A 808 23.50 10.42 -4.67
CA LYS A 808 24.58 11.04 -5.48
C LYS A 808 24.39 10.71 -6.97
N PRO A 809 24.31 11.71 -7.88
CA PRO A 809 24.41 11.46 -9.31
C PRO A 809 25.88 11.18 -9.69
N HIS A 810 26.16 10.07 -10.36
CA HIS A 810 27.51 9.79 -10.86
C HIS A 810 27.85 10.67 -12.06
N LYS A 811 29.09 11.18 -12.12
CA LYS A 811 29.57 12.17 -13.11
C LYS A 811 29.46 11.76 -14.59
N ASN A 812 29.13 10.51 -14.92
CA ASN A 812 29.00 10.06 -16.31
C ASN A 812 27.78 9.15 -16.61
N ASP A 813 26.88 8.87 -15.66
CA ASP A 813 25.68 8.08 -15.91
C ASP A 813 24.58 8.43 -14.90
N LEU A 814 23.34 8.54 -15.36
CA LEU A 814 22.10 8.82 -14.63
C LEU A 814 21.71 7.72 -13.60
N GLN A 815 22.66 7.04 -12.97
CA GLN A 815 22.39 6.01 -11.97
C GLN A 815 22.37 6.65 -10.57
N ARG A 816 21.18 7.07 -10.12
CA ARG A 816 20.88 7.13 -8.68
C ARG A 816 20.87 5.70 -8.15
N ILE A 817 21.26 5.49 -6.88
CA ILE A 817 20.94 4.22 -6.22
C ILE A 817 19.43 4.14 -6.18
N ASP A 818 18.86 3.28 -7.02
CA ASP A 818 17.43 3.05 -7.00
C ASP A 818 17.09 2.21 -5.77
N LEU A 819 16.72 2.91 -4.70
CA LEU A 819 16.28 2.32 -3.45
C LEU A 819 15.12 1.35 -3.68
N GLU A 820 14.31 1.55 -4.73
CA GLU A 820 13.25 0.63 -5.11
C GLU A 820 13.85 -0.69 -5.63
N LEU A 821 14.86 -0.65 -6.52
CA LEU A 821 15.53 -1.86 -7.02
C LEU A 821 16.24 -2.64 -5.91
N LEU A 822 16.84 -1.95 -4.93
CA LEU A 822 17.43 -2.60 -3.75
C LEU A 822 16.40 -3.26 -2.82
N SER A 823 15.13 -2.86 -2.95
CA SER A 823 14.01 -3.35 -2.13
C SER A 823 13.19 -4.46 -2.77
N GLU A 824 13.24 -4.60 -4.10
CA GLU A 824 12.53 -5.66 -4.82
C GLU A 824 13.20 -7.04 -4.68
N GLU A 825 14.37 -7.09 -4.03
CA GLU A 825 15.13 -8.32 -3.71
C GLU A 825 15.39 -9.20 -4.92
N ASP A 826 15.43 -8.59 -6.10
CA ASP A 826 15.85 -9.26 -7.32
C ASP A 826 17.32 -9.68 -7.15
N GLU A 827 17.55 -10.99 -7.24
CA GLU A 827 18.88 -11.61 -7.14
C GLU A 827 19.80 -11.14 -8.28
N ASN A 828 19.24 -10.54 -9.35
CA ASN A 828 19.99 -9.98 -10.47
C ASN A 828 20.39 -8.51 -10.29
N VAL A 829 19.88 -7.80 -9.27
CA VAL A 829 20.22 -6.39 -9.02
C VAL A 829 21.59 -6.29 -8.36
N GLU A 830 22.62 -5.99 -9.14
CA GLU A 830 23.95 -5.65 -8.66
C GLU A 830 24.18 -4.14 -8.66
N ALA A 831 24.39 -3.56 -7.48
CA ALA A 831 24.79 -2.16 -7.34
C ALA A 831 26.32 -2.05 -7.48
N SER A 832 26.79 -1.65 -8.66
CA SER A 832 28.22 -1.63 -9.01
C SER A 832 29.09 -0.80 -8.06
N CYS A 833 28.54 0.29 -7.50
CA CYS A 833 29.20 1.19 -6.55
C CYS A 833 29.16 0.72 -5.08
N LEU A 834 28.29 -0.26 -4.75
CA LEU A 834 28.10 -0.74 -3.38
C LEU A 834 28.93 -2.00 -3.10
N GLN A 835 29.37 -2.15 -1.85
CA GLN A 835 30.06 -3.33 -1.38
C GLN A 835 29.06 -4.27 -0.71
N ARG A 836 29.00 -5.51 -1.21
CA ARG A 836 28.24 -6.58 -0.55
C ARG A 836 29.07 -7.14 0.60
N ILE A 837 28.45 -7.26 1.77
CA ILE A 837 29.11 -7.78 2.96
C ILE A 837 28.54 -9.14 3.35
N ASN A 838 29.40 -9.96 3.97
CA ASN A 838 29.01 -11.26 4.50
C ASN A 838 28.26 -11.09 5.82
N GLY A 839 27.29 -11.96 6.01
CA GLY A 839 26.46 -11.99 7.19
C GLY A 839 25.90 -13.37 7.48
N GLU A 840 25.09 -13.45 8.51
CA GLU A 840 24.49 -14.68 8.97
C GLU A 840 23.10 -14.39 9.54
N VAL A 841 22.14 -15.23 9.19
CA VAL A 841 20.82 -15.22 9.79
C VAL A 841 20.77 -16.29 10.89
N LYS A 842 20.50 -15.85 12.13
CA LYS A 842 20.28 -16.72 13.30
C LYS A 842 19.03 -16.29 14.03
N LYS A 843 18.17 -17.23 14.43
CA LYS A 843 16.93 -16.94 15.18
C LYS A 843 16.05 -15.87 14.52
N HIS A 844 15.98 -15.86 13.18
CA HIS A 844 15.27 -14.85 12.37
C HIS A 844 15.79 -13.41 12.54
N GLN A 845 17.03 -13.25 13.00
CA GLN A 845 17.73 -11.97 13.05
C GLN A 845 18.92 -12.01 12.09
N VAL A 846 19.22 -10.87 11.47
CA VAL A 846 20.33 -10.72 10.53
C VAL A 846 21.52 -10.14 11.27
N PHE A 847 22.70 -10.72 11.05
CA PHE A 847 23.96 -10.25 11.59
C PHE A 847 24.94 -10.00 10.45
N ALA A 848 25.63 -8.86 10.46
CA ALA A 848 26.85 -8.70 9.68
C ALA A 848 27.97 -9.46 10.40
N VAL A 849 28.72 -10.28 9.64
CA VAL A 849 29.83 -11.07 10.18
C VAL A 849 31.14 -10.50 9.68
N ARG A 850 31.99 -10.11 10.62
CA ARG A 850 33.27 -9.47 10.30
C ARG A 850 34.29 -9.63 11.41
N ASP A 851 35.50 -10.07 11.06
CA ASP A 851 36.62 -10.26 12.01
C ASP A 851 36.23 -11.05 13.27
N GLY A 852 35.34 -12.03 13.10
CA GLY A 852 34.79 -12.85 14.20
C GLY A 852 33.71 -12.17 15.05
N GLN A 853 33.41 -10.89 14.85
CA GLN A 853 32.31 -10.17 15.49
C GLN A 853 30.99 -10.35 14.71
N GLN A 854 29.88 -10.43 15.46
CA GLN A 854 28.52 -10.46 14.92
C GLN A 854 27.78 -9.20 15.34
N ILE A 855 27.49 -8.33 14.38
CA ILE A 855 26.80 -7.05 14.60
C ILE A 855 25.38 -7.19 14.06
N GLN A 856 24.38 -6.94 14.89
CA GLN A 856 22.98 -7.06 14.49
C GLN A 856 22.62 -5.96 13.48
N VAL A 857 21.91 -6.32 12.41
CA VAL A 857 21.40 -5.40 11.40
C VAL A 857 19.92 -5.66 11.16
N THR A 858 19.16 -4.61 10.84
CA THR A 858 17.72 -4.75 10.57
C THR A 858 17.52 -5.16 9.11
N PRO A 859 16.77 -6.23 8.79
CA PRO A 859 16.45 -6.52 7.40
C PRO A 859 15.59 -5.41 6.81
N HIS A 860 15.93 -4.93 5.62
CA HIS A 860 15.15 -3.93 4.92
C HIS A 860 13.74 -4.45 4.59
N ASN A 861 13.65 -5.73 4.20
CA ASN A 861 12.41 -6.47 4.03
C ASN A 861 12.46 -7.72 4.92
N GLU A 862 11.56 -7.79 5.91
CA GLU A 862 11.51 -8.90 6.88
C GLU A 862 11.23 -10.26 6.22
N THR A 863 10.54 -10.27 5.07
CA THR A 863 10.21 -11.51 4.35
C THR A 863 11.42 -12.21 3.73
N SER A 864 12.53 -11.48 3.55
CA SER A 864 13.81 -12.04 3.11
C SER A 864 14.50 -12.91 4.16
N VAL A 865 14.12 -12.77 5.43
CA VAL A 865 14.71 -13.52 6.54
C VAL A 865 13.93 -14.83 6.76
N TYR A 866 13.94 -15.70 5.75
CA TYR A 866 13.10 -16.90 5.71
C TYR A 866 13.80 -18.19 6.19
N LYS A 867 15.13 -18.21 6.34
CA LYS A 867 15.88 -19.36 6.87
C LYS A 867 17.13 -18.91 7.63
N GLU A 868 17.65 -19.78 8.50
CA GLU A 868 18.99 -19.57 9.06
C GLU A 868 20.05 -19.96 8.03
N GLY A 869 21.18 -19.25 8.03
CA GLY A 869 22.27 -19.53 7.11
C GLY A 869 23.17 -18.32 6.88
N ARG A 870 24.26 -18.55 6.15
CA ARG A 870 25.11 -17.47 5.66
C ARG A 870 24.37 -16.68 4.59
N VAL A 871 24.50 -15.37 4.67
CA VAL A 871 23.89 -14.43 3.75
C VAL A 871 24.90 -13.38 3.31
N SER A 872 24.58 -12.69 2.23
CA SER A 872 25.31 -11.53 1.75
C SER A 872 24.33 -10.43 1.36
N PHE A 873 24.62 -9.17 1.69
CA PHE A 873 23.70 -8.05 1.49
C PHE A 873 24.45 -6.73 1.35
N TYR A 874 23.77 -5.69 0.83
CA TYR A 874 24.28 -4.33 0.88
C TYR A 874 23.93 -3.69 2.23
N LEU A 875 24.91 -3.05 2.85
CA LEU A 875 24.73 -2.41 4.13
C LEU A 875 24.37 -0.93 3.95
N GLY A 876 23.15 -0.56 4.35
CA GLY A 876 22.70 0.81 4.49
C GLY A 876 22.68 1.26 5.94
N PHE A 877 22.75 2.57 6.18
CA PHE A 877 22.71 3.16 7.51
C PHE A 877 21.57 4.17 7.57
N THR A 878 20.58 3.91 8.44
CA THR A 878 19.48 4.84 8.74
C THR A 878 19.75 5.55 10.06
N ILE A 879 18.96 6.57 10.40
CA ILE A 879 19.02 7.21 11.73
C ILE A 879 18.66 6.26 12.89
N LYS A 880 18.04 5.10 12.61
CA LYS A 880 17.74 4.07 13.61
C LYS A 880 18.88 3.07 13.79
N GLY A 881 19.69 2.85 12.76
CA GLY A 881 20.77 1.87 12.76
C GLY A 881 21.04 1.24 11.39
N PRO A 882 21.90 0.22 11.36
CA PRO A 882 22.30 -0.47 10.14
C PRO A 882 21.17 -1.35 9.59
N VAL A 883 21.02 -1.36 8.27
CA VAL A 883 19.98 -2.04 7.52
C VAL A 883 20.60 -2.91 6.43
N ALA A 884 20.14 -4.15 6.33
CA ALA A 884 20.53 -5.10 5.29
C ALA A 884 19.56 -5.04 4.11
N CYS A 885 20.03 -4.56 2.96
CA CYS A 885 19.27 -4.46 1.71
C CYS A 885 19.68 -5.57 0.73
N ASN A 886 18.74 -6.08 -0.07
CA ASN A 886 18.96 -7.15 -1.05
C ASN A 886 19.68 -8.36 -0.43
N ILE A 887 19.05 -9.01 0.56
CA ILE A 887 19.63 -10.15 1.28
C ILE A 887 19.63 -11.39 0.38
N ARG A 888 20.81 -12.00 0.18
CA ARG A 888 21.00 -13.25 -0.58
C ARG A 888 21.58 -14.32 0.31
N TYR A 889 21.19 -15.58 0.11
CA TYR A 889 21.74 -16.71 0.88
C TYR A 889 22.83 -17.42 0.09
N ASP A 890 23.91 -17.81 0.76
CA ASP A 890 24.96 -18.59 0.11
C ASP A 890 24.43 -19.99 -0.27
N GLU A 891 24.63 -20.38 -1.54
CA GLU A 891 24.17 -21.68 -2.07
C GLU A 891 24.94 -22.89 -1.51
N ASN A 892 26.07 -22.66 -0.84
CA ASN A 892 26.98 -23.72 -0.38
C ASN A 892 26.63 -24.35 0.99
N ASN A 893 25.46 -24.06 1.58
CA ASN A 893 25.00 -24.70 2.81
C ASN A 893 24.06 -25.89 2.53
N LYS A 894 24.56 -26.90 1.79
CA LYS A 894 23.96 -28.24 1.75
C LYS A 894 24.30 -29.02 3.01
#